data_AF-A0ABC8ZTV7-F1
#
_entry.id   AF-A0ABC8ZTV7-F1
#
_cell.length_a   1.000
_cell.length_b   1.000
_cell.length_c   1.000
_cell.angle_alpha   90.00
_cell.angle_beta   90.00
_cell.angle_gamma   90.00
#
_symmetry.space_group_name_H-M   'P 1'
#
loop_
_entity.id
_entity.type
_entity.pdbx_description
1 polymer ?
#
loop_
_entity_poly.entity_id
_entity_poly.type
_entity_poly.pdbx_seq_one_letter_code
_entity_poly.pdbx_strand_id
1 'polypeptide(L)'
;MDRPPPAAALSPQEWEQLLDDFASSSSPSRRGRWLHLPLLDLAVSSLPRRDLPSNLKPLLLSLIDDHLLPPSPRSLPILLSSLLSFPADHPLRDHLLTTVVSAFASALAAPVSKDHEAPHLAALVDALLAAANRPNHAPDRAARALACDALRALDAALPGLLAEALGHLYALAAAERSPAAQSYLLLLASAARHAVRLGRLGSSASILAVSGPPTPFSVPAHLLSPPAAPATSMAPLSEVNVRDIRKVLALLMDRPQVLTPAAAMEMTAILAEIAVAVLEWAPAIAAHIKVQFGGMVHSSNPMLLHSLLTLFIQFPDAFGVVDERTMARRLALAAREAHRPITARLLALHWLLGSTRFRNLVPELARWFHPNLFDPLALKAKKLDCLAYVAAEVNGDKVAGGRASEQTTGLLDDGLVCVSAFQWLPAWSTETSVAFRALHRVLVIAAPHSTDDTGCSGAGELLNSTIFHHLQTILVDMASEHRGLVPVIAEFTNRLLACNSHRWAGERLLRTLDEHLLPRLEPGYQLASYYPLFEKIAQNETVPQLRLIELLTKQMVSLTKKHSPDTELKSWSQGSKVVGICRVMLKHHHSSHIFLPLVHLLVLTIESFPDLEVRDHARICLRMLSCVPGKKLRHLMEVGEQPSGVPSHPDSLFDIPSPRPAQDLKGMPDLASYIHLERIVPLVVKQSWALTLPNFSVQSKPSGHILSIQDVSATPSEQEKPTGPTVERIGYTQETLRVMDSKGAETLQILRSFRF
;
A
#
# COMPACT_ATOMS: atom_id res chain seq x y z
N MET A 1 19.11 18.04 64.38
CA MET A 1 18.97 19.25 63.56
C MET A 1 20.05 19.17 62.52
N ASP A 2 19.67 18.98 61.25
CA ASP A 2 20.41 19.46 60.08
C ASP A 2 19.45 19.30 58.90
N ARG A 3 18.82 20.42 58.51
CA ARG A 3 18.00 20.50 57.30
C ARG A 3 18.97 20.49 56.10
N PRO A 4 18.70 19.74 55.03
CA PRO A 4 19.41 19.93 53.78
C PRO A 4 19.15 21.37 53.26
N PRO A 5 20.11 21.99 52.55
CA PRO A 5 19.96 23.36 52.06
C PRO A 5 18.80 23.44 51.06
N PRO A 6 18.06 24.56 51.01
CA PRO A 6 17.02 24.73 50.00
C PRO A 6 17.68 24.73 48.62
N ALA A 7 17.17 23.90 47.70
CA ALA A 7 17.55 23.97 46.29
C ALA A 7 17.30 25.41 45.79
N ALA A 8 18.34 26.05 45.26
CA ALA A 8 18.25 27.43 44.78
C ALA A 8 17.15 27.52 43.71
N ALA A 9 16.06 28.21 44.03
CA ALA A 9 14.94 28.37 43.13
C ALA A 9 15.31 29.38 42.04
N LEU A 10 15.19 28.98 40.77
CA LEU A 10 15.47 29.87 39.63
C LEU A 10 14.53 31.09 39.66
N SER A 11 15.08 32.25 39.33
CA SER A 11 14.35 33.49 39.13
C SER A 11 13.54 33.47 37.83
N PRO A 12 12.51 34.32 37.67
CA PRO A 12 11.74 34.38 36.42
C PRO A 12 12.59 34.66 35.18
N GLN A 13 13.62 35.51 35.30
CA GLN A 13 14.54 35.85 34.19
C GLN A 13 15.43 34.67 33.80
N GLU A 14 15.89 33.87 34.77
CA GLU A 14 16.65 32.65 34.49
C GLU A 14 15.78 31.59 33.82
N TRP A 15 14.48 31.52 34.17
CA TRP A 15 13.53 30.64 33.48
C TRP A 15 13.28 31.06 32.03
N GLU A 16 13.12 32.35 31.76
CA GLU A 16 12.99 32.87 30.39
C GLU A 16 14.22 32.52 29.55
N GLN A 17 15.42 32.77 30.09
CA GLN A 17 16.67 32.45 29.40
C GLN A 17 16.85 30.94 29.16
N LEU A 18 16.45 30.10 30.11
CA LEU A 18 16.47 28.65 29.97
C LEU A 18 15.51 28.20 28.87
N LEU A 19 14.26 28.68 28.88
CA LEU A 19 13.25 28.33 27.88
C LEU A 19 13.69 28.73 26.47
N ASP A 20 14.28 29.92 26.29
CA ASP A 20 14.82 30.37 25.00
C ASP A 20 15.99 29.50 24.52
N ASP A 21 16.86 29.05 25.43
CA ASP A 21 17.97 28.14 25.11
C ASP A 21 17.47 26.73 24.71
N PHE A 22 16.35 26.27 25.25
CA PHE A 22 15.72 25.00 24.83
C PHE A 22 14.92 25.14 23.53
N ALA A 23 14.23 26.27 23.31
CA ALA A 23 13.45 26.57 22.11
C ALA A 23 14.33 26.82 20.87
N SER A 24 15.53 27.39 21.05
CA SER A 24 16.47 27.60 19.93
C SER A 24 17.10 26.29 19.46
N SER A 25 16.59 25.74 18.34
CA SER A 25 17.05 24.47 17.74
C SER A 25 18.48 24.49 17.19
N SER A 26 19.15 25.65 17.20
CA SER A 26 20.39 25.91 16.46
C SER A 26 21.69 25.70 17.23
N SER A 27 21.68 25.43 18.56
CA SER A 27 22.95 25.21 19.29
C SER A 27 22.83 24.32 20.55
N PRO A 28 23.24 23.03 20.49
CA PRO A 28 23.21 22.12 21.66
C PRO A 28 24.14 22.57 22.81
N SER A 29 25.15 23.38 22.53
CA SER A 29 26.09 23.94 23.51
C SER A 29 25.42 24.86 24.54
N ARG A 30 24.33 25.55 24.16
CA ARG A 30 23.59 26.44 25.08
C ARG A 30 22.78 25.65 26.12
N ARG A 31 22.14 24.56 25.69
CA ARG A 31 21.40 23.64 26.57
C ARG A 31 22.31 22.99 27.61
N GLY A 32 23.54 22.65 27.21
CA GLY A 32 24.56 22.05 28.10
C GLY A 32 24.85 22.87 29.37
N ARG A 33 24.60 24.19 29.35
CA ARG A 33 24.75 25.05 30.53
C ARG A 33 23.77 24.73 31.65
N TRP A 34 22.62 24.17 31.35
CA TRP A 34 21.54 23.94 32.31
C TRP A 34 21.43 22.49 32.79
N LEU A 35 22.04 21.53 32.08
CA LEU A 35 21.91 20.09 32.34
C LEU A 35 22.52 19.62 33.67
N HIS A 36 23.35 20.45 34.33
CA HIS A 36 23.91 20.14 35.65
C HIS A 36 22.90 20.37 36.79
N LEU A 37 21.77 21.05 36.51
CA LEU A 37 20.72 21.33 37.47
C LEU A 37 19.64 20.23 37.45
N PRO A 38 18.95 19.97 38.58
CA PRO A 38 17.79 19.09 38.62
C PRO A 38 16.57 19.79 38.00
N LEU A 39 16.60 19.96 36.67
CA LEU A 39 15.64 20.79 35.93
C LEU A 39 14.19 20.37 36.13
N LEU A 40 13.91 19.06 36.23
CA LEU A 40 12.57 18.55 36.48
C LEU A 40 12.05 18.95 37.87
N ASP A 41 12.86 18.76 38.92
CA ASP A 41 12.47 19.13 40.29
C ASP A 41 12.29 20.65 40.44
N LEU A 42 13.18 21.42 39.81
CA LEU A 42 13.08 22.88 39.75
C LEU A 42 11.83 23.34 39.00
N ALA A 43 11.54 22.75 37.83
CA ALA A 43 10.36 23.09 37.04
C ALA A 43 9.09 22.76 37.82
N VAL A 44 8.97 21.56 38.37
CA VAL A 44 7.76 21.10 39.09
C VAL A 44 7.52 21.88 40.38
N SER A 45 8.58 22.23 41.13
CA SER A 45 8.49 23.07 42.32
C SER A 45 8.19 24.55 42.00
N SER A 46 8.48 25.00 40.77
CA SER A 46 8.19 26.36 40.32
C SER A 46 6.77 26.56 39.76
N LEU A 47 6.07 25.51 39.36
CA LEU A 47 4.67 25.59 38.89
C LEU A 47 3.70 26.20 39.93
N PRO A 48 3.69 25.77 41.21
CA PRO A 48 2.78 26.32 42.23
C PRO A 48 3.19 27.70 42.76
N ARG A 49 4.38 28.21 42.41
CA ARG A 49 4.87 29.52 42.86
C ARG A 49 3.96 30.66 42.37
N ARG A 50 3.64 31.59 43.27
CA ARG A 50 2.79 32.77 42.96
C ARG A 50 3.58 33.91 42.32
N ASP A 51 4.89 33.92 42.57
CA ASP A 51 5.85 34.89 42.07
C ASP A 51 6.28 34.66 40.62
N LEU A 52 5.97 33.49 40.03
CA LEU A 52 6.25 33.20 38.64
C LEU A 52 5.17 33.80 37.71
N PRO A 53 5.55 34.58 36.67
CA PRO A 53 4.63 35.10 35.67
C PRO A 53 3.72 34.02 35.06
N SER A 54 2.44 34.36 34.84
CA SER A 54 1.43 33.40 34.35
C SER A 54 1.71 32.88 32.94
N ASN A 55 2.43 33.65 32.11
CA ASN A 55 2.86 33.26 30.77
C ASN A 55 4.00 32.21 30.79
N LEU A 56 4.80 32.14 31.86
CA LEU A 56 5.90 31.17 31.95
C LEU A 56 5.42 29.78 32.37
N LYS A 57 4.37 29.68 33.18
CA LYS A 57 3.82 28.40 33.65
C LYS A 57 3.46 27.40 32.53
N PRO A 58 2.75 27.78 31.44
CA PRO A 58 2.51 26.85 30.34
C PRO A 58 3.79 26.48 29.56
N LEU A 59 4.74 27.40 29.44
CA LEU A 59 6.03 27.13 28.79
C LEU A 59 6.90 26.15 29.60
N LEU A 60 6.80 26.22 30.93
CA LEU A 60 7.44 25.24 31.82
C LEU A 60 6.80 23.85 31.70
N LEU A 61 5.48 23.78 31.52
CA LEU A 61 4.81 22.50 31.27
C LEU A 61 5.22 21.91 29.92
N SER A 62 5.30 22.71 28.85
CA SER A 62 5.81 22.22 27.57
C SER A 62 7.28 21.79 27.64
N LEU A 63 8.12 22.50 28.41
CA LEU A 63 9.50 22.09 28.66
C LEU A 63 9.57 20.72 29.36
N ILE A 64 8.69 20.48 30.35
CA ILE A 64 8.61 19.20 31.04
C ILE A 64 8.23 18.10 30.06
N ASP A 65 7.16 18.31 29.28
CA ASP A 65 6.63 17.33 28.33
C ASP A 65 7.60 16.99 27.19
N ASP A 66 8.26 18.00 26.61
CA ASP A 66 9.11 17.84 25.41
C ASP A 66 10.53 17.35 25.72
N HIS A 67 11.05 17.62 26.93
CA HIS A 67 12.48 17.48 27.22
C HIS A 67 12.81 16.75 28.52
N LEU A 68 11.88 16.61 29.46
CA LEU A 68 12.17 16.07 30.79
C LEU A 68 11.41 14.76 31.12
N LEU A 69 10.64 14.23 30.16
CA LEU A 69 10.00 12.91 30.22
C LEU A 69 10.65 11.92 29.22
N PRO A 70 10.76 10.61 29.54
CA PRO A 70 10.19 9.94 30.70
C PRO A 70 11.02 10.17 31.98
N PRO A 71 10.38 10.42 33.13
CA PRO A 71 11.06 10.78 34.36
C PRO A 71 11.52 9.54 35.12
N SER A 72 12.49 9.70 36.03
CA SER A 72 12.82 8.63 36.97
C SER A 72 11.63 8.32 37.89
N PRO A 73 11.46 7.09 38.40
CA PRO A 73 10.40 6.77 39.37
C PRO A 73 10.48 7.63 40.65
N ARG A 74 11.65 8.21 40.94
CA ARG A 74 11.89 9.11 42.09
C ARG A 74 11.23 10.48 41.94
N SER A 75 10.92 10.91 40.73
CA SER A 75 10.28 12.21 40.44
C SER A 75 8.74 12.15 40.45
N LEU A 76 8.15 10.95 40.46
CA LEU A 76 6.69 10.75 40.49
C LEU A 76 5.99 11.34 41.73
N PRO A 77 6.55 11.23 42.96
CA PRO A 77 5.94 11.82 44.15
C PRO A 77 5.85 13.36 44.07
N ILE A 78 6.88 13.98 43.49
CA ILE A 78 6.97 15.44 43.35
C ILE A 78 5.91 15.93 42.36
N LEU A 79 5.80 15.25 41.21
CA LEU A 79 4.76 15.51 40.21
C LEU A 79 3.34 15.35 40.79
N LEU A 80 3.11 14.27 41.54
CA LEU A 80 1.83 14.04 42.21
C LEU A 80 1.52 15.14 43.24
N SER A 81 2.49 15.51 44.08
CA SER A 81 2.31 16.57 45.07
C SER A 81 1.98 17.91 44.43
N SER A 82 2.60 18.22 43.28
CA SER A 82 2.32 19.42 42.50
C SER A 82 0.87 19.39 42.01
N LEU A 83 0.41 18.30 41.38
CA LEU A 83 -0.97 18.14 40.94
C LEU A 83 -1.99 18.35 42.06
N LEU A 84 -1.74 17.75 43.24
CA LEU A 84 -2.64 17.85 44.40
C LEU A 84 -2.66 19.26 45.01
N SER A 85 -1.59 20.04 44.82
CA SER A 85 -1.51 21.42 45.32
C SER A 85 -2.30 22.44 44.49
N PHE A 86 -2.62 22.12 43.22
CA PHE A 86 -3.39 23.01 42.35
C PHE A 86 -4.90 22.94 42.65
N PRO A 87 -5.60 24.09 42.74
CA PRO A 87 -7.05 24.09 42.91
C PRO A 87 -7.74 23.47 41.69
N ALA A 88 -8.91 22.86 41.91
CA ALA A 88 -9.65 22.12 40.89
C ALA A 88 -9.97 22.97 39.65
N ASP A 89 -10.20 24.27 39.84
CA ASP A 89 -10.61 25.19 38.77
C ASP A 89 -9.43 25.87 38.06
N HIS A 90 -8.18 25.47 38.36
CA HIS A 90 -7.02 26.10 37.74
C HIS A 90 -6.85 25.67 36.28
N PRO A 91 -6.68 26.60 35.32
CA PRO A 91 -6.65 26.27 33.88
C PRO A 91 -5.49 25.34 33.48
N LEU A 92 -4.38 25.35 34.23
CA LEU A 92 -3.23 24.48 33.99
C LEU A 92 -3.36 23.09 34.63
N ARG A 93 -4.37 22.85 35.47
CA ARG A 93 -4.52 21.58 36.19
C ARG A 93 -4.76 20.42 35.24
N ASP A 94 -5.54 20.63 34.18
CA ASP A 94 -5.84 19.61 33.17
C ASP A 94 -4.58 19.20 32.38
N HIS A 95 -3.76 20.18 32.01
CA HIS A 95 -2.49 19.91 31.34
C HIS A 95 -1.50 19.20 32.27
N LEU A 96 -1.36 19.68 33.51
CA LEU A 96 -0.54 19.04 34.53
C LEU A 96 -0.99 17.61 34.84
N LEU A 97 -2.31 17.35 34.88
CA LEU A 97 -2.84 16.01 35.05
C LEU A 97 -2.39 15.09 33.92
N THR A 98 -2.42 15.57 32.68
CA THR A 98 -1.97 14.81 31.51
C THR A 98 -0.47 14.50 31.60
N THR A 99 0.35 15.50 31.96
CA THR A 99 1.80 15.34 32.21
C THR A 99 2.06 14.30 33.29
N VAL A 100 1.40 14.41 34.45
CA VAL A 100 1.57 13.49 35.59
C VAL A 100 1.16 12.06 35.20
N VAL A 101 0.03 11.89 34.54
CA VAL A 101 -0.44 10.56 34.11
C VAL A 101 0.53 9.95 33.09
N SER A 102 1.02 10.73 32.13
CA SER A 102 2.01 10.25 31.14
C SER A 102 3.34 9.86 31.81
N ALA A 103 3.78 10.62 32.82
CA ALA A 103 4.95 10.30 33.63
C ALA A 103 4.78 8.98 34.38
N PHE A 104 3.64 8.77 35.05
CA PHE A 104 3.35 7.51 35.75
C PHE A 104 3.23 6.33 34.77
N ALA A 105 2.53 6.52 33.64
CA ALA A 105 2.34 5.48 32.63
C ALA A 105 3.65 5.06 31.93
N SER A 106 4.62 5.99 31.81
CA SER A 106 5.91 5.70 31.17
C SER A 106 6.98 5.20 32.15
N ALA A 107 6.96 5.65 33.41
CA ALA A 107 7.96 5.29 34.40
C ALA A 107 7.67 3.97 35.13
N LEU A 108 6.39 3.57 35.22
CA LEU A 108 5.99 2.35 35.92
C LEU A 108 5.89 1.16 34.96
N ALA A 109 6.39 0.02 35.39
CA ALA A 109 6.20 -1.27 34.75
C ALA A 109 5.88 -2.33 35.81
N ALA A 110 5.13 -3.36 35.45
CA ALA A 110 4.90 -4.48 36.37
C ALA A 110 6.16 -5.37 36.47
N PRO A 111 6.57 -5.83 37.67
CA PRO A 111 5.94 -5.58 38.97
C PRO A 111 6.31 -4.21 39.59
N VAL A 112 5.31 -3.56 40.18
CA VAL A 112 5.43 -2.27 40.87
C VAL A 112 5.98 -2.46 42.28
N SER A 113 6.91 -1.59 42.69
CA SER A 113 7.50 -1.63 44.03
C SER A 113 6.46 -1.32 45.12
N LYS A 114 6.23 -2.27 46.02
CA LYS A 114 5.24 -2.17 47.12
C LYS A 114 5.46 -0.96 48.02
N ASP A 115 6.71 -0.66 48.36
CA ASP A 115 7.02 0.35 49.37
C ASP A 115 7.22 1.76 48.77
N HIS A 116 7.62 1.84 47.49
CA HIS A 116 8.05 3.10 46.88
C HIS A 116 7.08 3.63 45.83
N GLU A 117 6.50 2.76 45.00
CA GLU A 117 5.74 3.18 43.81
C GLU A 117 4.24 2.98 44.01
N ALA A 118 3.83 1.85 44.62
CA ALA A 118 2.45 1.52 44.90
C ALA A 118 1.67 2.59 45.70
N PRO A 119 2.21 3.22 46.77
CA PRO A 119 1.44 4.24 47.51
C PRO A 119 1.19 5.50 46.69
N HIS A 120 2.14 5.92 45.84
CA HIS A 120 1.98 7.10 44.99
C HIS A 120 1.01 6.82 43.84
N LEU A 121 1.08 5.61 43.25
CA LEU A 121 0.11 5.16 42.25
C LEU A 121 -1.30 5.10 42.86
N ALA A 122 -1.44 4.54 44.06
CA ALA A 122 -2.72 4.48 44.77
C ALA A 122 -3.29 5.86 45.05
N ALA A 123 -2.48 6.80 45.55
CA ALA A 123 -2.90 8.17 45.80
C ALA A 123 -3.34 8.91 44.52
N LEU A 124 -2.66 8.68 43.38
CA LEU A 124 -3.08 9.22 42.09
C LEU A 124 -4.42 8.63 41.64
N VAL A 125 -4.59 7.31 41.74
CA VAL A 125 -5.85 6.63 41.38
C VAL A 125 -7.00 7.06 42.28
N ASP A 126 -6.77 7.21 43.59
CA ASP A 126 -7.76 7.74 44.53
C ASP A 126 -8.20 9.16 44.16
N ALA A 127 -7.25 10.04 43.84
CA ALA A 127 -7.55 11.41 43.42
C ALA A 127 -8.38 11.45 42.12
N LEU A 128 -8.06 10.56 41.17
CA LEU A 128 -8.78 10.43 39.91
C LEU A 128 -10.18 9.84 40.08
N LEU A 129 -10.33 8.78 40.89
CA LEU A 129 -11.62 8.19 41.22
C LEU A 129 -12.49 9.19 41.97
N ALA A 130 -11.93 9.96 42.91
CA ALA A 130 -12.64 11.02 43.62
C ALA A 130 -13.14 12.12 42.67
N ALA A 131 -12.35 12.49 41.67
CA ALA A 131 -12.78 13.40 40.61
C ALA A 131 -13.93 12.79 39.79
N ALA A 132 -13.82 11.52 39.37
CA ALA A 132 -14.85 10.83 38.59
C ALA A 132 -16.15 10.52 39.36
N ASN A 133 -16.13 10.49 40.70
CA ASN A 133 -17.24 10.05 41.55
C ASN A 133 -18.41 11.08 41.71
N ARG A 134 -18.50 12.08 40.82
CA ARG A 134 -19.58 13.09 40.80
C ARG A 134 -20.33 13.07 39.47
N PRO A 135 -21.05 11.97 39.15
CA PRO A 135 -21.72 11.88 37.86
C PRO A 135 -22.77 12.98 37.69
N ASN A 136 -22.93 13.47 36.47
CA ASN A 136 -23.86 14.56 36.10
C ASN A 136 -23.58 15.94 36.72
N HIS A 137 -22.46 16.13 37.43
CA HIS A 137 -22.10 17.47 37.89
C HIS A 137 -21.60 18.31 36.70
N ALA A 138 -22.26 19.44 36.47
CA ALA A 138 -22.04 20.27 35.28
C ALA A 138 -20.70 21.04 35.25
N PRO A 139 -20.26 21.71 36.35
CA PRO A 139 -19.09 22.58 36.28
C PRO A 139 -17.77 21.81 36.14
N ASP A 140 -17.67 20.59 36.66
CA ASP A 140 -16.47 19.75 36.58
C ASP A 140 -16.51 18.73 35.42
N ARG A 141 -17.49 18.84 34.51
CA ARG A 141 -17.71 17.87 33.41
C ARG A 141 -16.43 17.53 32.63
N ALA A 142 -15.63 18.53 32.28
CA ALA A 142 -14.38 18.33 31.53
C ALA A 142 -13.33 17.62 32.38
N ALA A 143 -13.14 18.06 33.63
CA ALA A 143 -12.22 17.45 34.59
C ALA A 143 -12.59 15.98 34.89
N ARG A 144 -13.89 15.65 34.95
CA ARG A 144 -14.37 14.27 35.13
C ARG A 144 -14.09 13.39 33.93
N ALA A 145 -14.37 13.88 32.72
CA ALA A 145 -14.05 13.18 31.48
C ALA A 145 -12.53 12.91 31.39
N LEU A 146 -11.72 13.93 31.68
CA LEU A 146 -10.27 13.83 31.72
C LEU A 146 -9.78 12.86 32.80
N ALA A 147 -10.40 12.84 33.99
CA ALA A 147 -10.07 11.88 35.03
C ALA A 147 -10.36 10.44 34.59
N CYS A 148 -11.47 10.20 33.88
CA CYS A 148 -11.76 8.89 33.31
C CYS A 148 -10.75 8.48 32.22
N ASP A 149 -10.36 9.40 31.34
CA ASP A 149 -9.34 9.14 30.32
C ASP A 149 -7.95 8.93 30.93
N ALA A 150 -7.62 9.64 32.01
CA ALA A 150 -6.40 9.44 32.80
C ALA A 150 -6.36 8.05 33.46
N LEU A 151 -7.46 7.63 34.10
CA LEU A 151 -7.60 6.29 34.66
C LEU A 151 -7.45 5.22 33.59
N ARG A 152 -8.04 5.43 32.41
CA ARG A 152 -7.93 4.51 31.26
C ARG A 152 -6.49 4.43 30.75
N ALA A 153 -5.76 5.54 30.70
CA ALA A 153 -4.36 5.56 30.29
C ALA A 153 -3.47 4.80 31.29
N LEU A 154 -3.69 4.97 32.60
CA LEU A 154 -2.98 4.22 33.63
C LEU A 154 -3.28 2.72 33.56
N ASP A 155 -4.54 2.34 33.35
CA ASP A 155 -4.95 0.93 33.19
C ASP A 155 -4.43 0.32 31.88
N ALA A 156 -4.19 1.11 30.83
CA ALA A 156 -3.52 0.64 29.62
C ALA A 156 -2.02 0.40 29.83
N ALA A 157 -1.36 1.24 30.63
CA ALA A 157 0.06 1.08 30.99
C ALA A 157 0.28 -0.06 32.00
N LEU A 158 -0.67 -0.27 32.92
CA LEU A 158 -0.67 -1.32 33.93
C LEU A 158 -1.96 -2.15 33.80
N PRO A 159 -2.03 -3.09 32.83
CA PRO A 159 -3.24 -3.87 32.54
C PRO A 159 -3.83 -4.55 33.77
N GLY A 160 -5.06 -4.17 34.12
CA GLY A 160 -5.79 -4.75 35.25
C GLY A 160 -5.70 -3.95 36.55
N LEU A 161 -5.08 -2.77 36.54
CA LEU A 161 -5.07 -1.83 37.65
C LEU A 161 -6.49 -1.59 38.19
N LEU A 162 -7.47 -1.44 37.31
CA LEU A 162 -8.85 -1.13 37.69
C LEU A 162 -9.77 -2.35 37.79
N ALA A 163 -9.23 -3.57 37.71
CA ALA A 163 -10.04 -4.79 37.69
C ALA A 163 -10.90 -4.96 38.96
N GLU A 164 -10.41 -4.52 40.12
CA GLU A 164 -11.13 -4.61 41.40
C GLU A 164 -12.15 -3.48 41.60
N ALA A 165 -12.06 -2.40 40.81
CA ALA A 165 -12.98 -1.26 40.83
C ALA A 165 -14.13 -1.38 39.81
N LEU A 166 -14.24 -2.50 39.10
CA LEU A 166 -15.17 -2.65 37.96
C LEU A 166 -16.63 -2.40 38.33
N GLY A 167 -17.08 -2.85 39.51
CA GLY A 167 -18.44 -2.59 40.01
C GLY A 167 -18.73 -1.10 40.23
N HIS A 168 -17.74 -0.35 40.72
CA HIS A 168 -17.87 1.08 40.95
C HIS A 168 -17.90 1.84 39.63
N LEU A 169 -17.01 1.48 38.70
CA LEU A 169 -16.99 2.04 37.35
C LEU A 169 -18.30 1.76 36.60
N TYR A 170 -18.88 0.58 36.77
CA TYR A 170 -20.20 0.25 36.21
C TYR A 170 -21.29 1.19 36.78
N ALA A 171 -21.32 1.41 38.09
CA ALA A 171 -22.28 2.31 38.72
C ALA A 171 -22.13 3.75 38.21
N LEU A 172 -20.89 4.24 38.07
CA LEU A 172 -20.61 5.57 37.53
C LEU A 172 -21.06 5.73 36.07
N ALA A 173 -20.70 4.78 35.21
CA ALA A 173 -21.11 4.79 33.79
C ALA A 173 -22.63 4.66 33.63
N ALA A 174 -23.30 3.89 34.49
CA ALA A 174 -24.75 3.77 34.50
C ALA A 174 -25.44 5.08 34.92
N ALA A 175 -24.87 5.78 35.90
CA ALA A 175 -25.40 7.04 36.43
C ALA A 175 -25.16 8.24 35.50
N GLU A 176 -24.07 8.25 34.74
CA GLU A 176 -23.67 9.38 33.90
C GLU A 176 -24.60 9.56 32.67
N ARG A 177 -25.12 10.77 32.52
CA ARG A 177 -26.03 11.22 31.44
C ARG A 177 -25.52 12.47 30.72
N SER A 178 -24.47 13.13 31.21
CA SER A 178 -23.89 14.29 30.54
C SER A 178 -23.01 13.88 29.34
N PRO A 179 -22.53 14.82 28.51
CA PRO A 179 -21.60 14.52 27.43
C PRO A 179 -20.28 13.84 27.85
N ALA A 180 -19.94 13.83 29.14
CA ALA A 180 -18.81 13.08 29.67
C ALA A 180 -19.02 11.55 29.61
N ALA A 181 -20.25 11.07 29.35
CA ALA A 181 -20.59 9.65 29.31
C ALA A 181 -19.69 8.82 28.39
N GLN A 182 -19.17 9.38 27.29
CA GLN A 182 -18.22 8.67 26.42
C GLN A 182 -16.99 8.19 27.20
N SER A 183 -16.34 9.06 27.98
CA SER A 183 -15.13 8.71 28.74
C SER A 183 -15.40 7.67 29.83
N TYR A 184 -16.57 7.73 30.49
CA TYR A 184 -16.98 6.70 31.47
C TYR A 184 -17.23 5.34 30.82
N LEU A 185 -17.91 5.31 29.67
CA LEU A 185 -18.18 4.07 28.94
C LEU A 185 -16.87 3.43 28.44
N LEU A 186 -15.94 4.21 27.88
CA LEU A 186 -14.64 3.72 27.43
C LEU A 186 -13.77 3.22 28.59
N LEU A 187 -13.79 3.91 29.74
CA LEU A 187 -13.10 3.46 30.94
C LEU A 187 -13.64 2.10 31.41
N LEU A 188 -14.97 1.97 31.52
CA LEU A 188 -15.62 0.72 31.90
C LEU A 188 -15.27 -0.41 30.91
N ALA A 189 -15.31 -0.13 29.60
CA ALA A 189 -14.98 -1.11 28.57
C ALA A 189 -13.53 -1.59 28.67
N SER A 190 -12.56 -0.68 28.85
CA SER A 190 -11.15 -1.02 29.00
C SER A 190 -10.90 -1.86 30.26
N ALA A 191 -11.45 -1.44 31.41
CA ALA A 191 -11.31 -2.17 32.67
C ALA A 191 -11.92 -3.57 32.56
N ALA A 192 -13.10 -3.71 31.92
CA ALA A 192 -13.74 -4.99 31.67
C ALA A 192 -12.86 -5.90 30.78
N ARG A 193 -12.27 -5.36 29.71
CA ARG A 193 -11.35 -6.10 28.82
C ARG A 193 -10.17 -6.67 29.59
N HIS A 194 -9.52 -5.86 30.43
CA HIS A 194 -8.38 -6.34 31.21
C HIS A 194 -8.79 -7.35 32.28
N ALA A 195 -9.95 -7.17 32.94
CA ALA A 195 -10.48 -8.16 33.87
C ALA A 195 -10.70 -9.53 33.21
N VAL A 196 -11.22 -9.55 31.96
CA VAL A 196 -11.40 -10.77 31.18
C VAL A 196 -10.07 -11.39 30.77
N ARG A 197 -9.12 -10.60 30.24
CA ARG A 197 -7.77 -11.08 29.88
C ARG A 197 -7.00 -11.69 31.06
N LEU A 198 -7.24 -11.18 32.27
CA LEU A 198 -6.65 -11.71 33.51
C LEU A 198 -7.39 -12.93 34.09
N GLY A 199 -8.40 -13.47 33.39
CA GLY A 199 -9.12 -14.68 33.82
C GLY A 199 -9.99 -14.49 35.06
N ARG A 200 -10.35 -13.25 35.44
CA ARG A 200 -11.12 -12.96 36.65
C ARG A 200 -12.53 -13.54 36.63
N LEU A 201 -13.04 -13.89 35.46
CA LEU A 201 -14.32 -14.57 35.31
C LEU A 201 -14.37 -15.95 36.01
N GLY A 202 -13.22 -16.61 36.20
CA GLY A 202 -13.11 -17.87 36.95
C GLY A 202 -13.08 -17.70 38.48
N SER A 203 -13.05 -16.47 39.00
CA SER A 203 -13.06 -16.22 40.44
C SER A 203 -14.44 -16.52 41.05
N SER A 204 -14.47 -16.97 42.31
CA SER A 204 -15.72 -17.18 43.05
C SER A 204 -16.41 -15.88 43.47
N ALA A 205 -15.68 -14.77 43.55
CA ALA A 205 -16.23 -13.46 43.89
C ALA A 205 -16.85 -12.78 42.66
N SER A 206 -17.94 -12.03 42.87
CA SER A 206 -18.58 -11.21 41.84
C SER A 206 -17.65 -10.07 41.42
N ILE A 207 -17.43 -9.91 40.11
CA ILE A 207 -16.66 -8.80 39.53
C ILE A 207 -17.34 -7.43 39.71
N LEU A 208 -18.64 -7.39 40.07
CA LEU A 208 -19.40 -6.16 40.35
C LEU A 208 -19.69 -5.96 41.85
N ALA A 209 -19.02 -6.71 42.74
CA ALA A 209 -19.31 -6.67 44.18
C ALA A 209 -19.08 -5.29 44.82
N VAL A 210 -18.07 -4.55 44.36
CA VAL A 210 -17.72 -3.23 44.91
C VAL A 210 -18.47 -2.15 44.14
N SER A 211 -19.52 -1.57 44.72
CA SER A 211 -20.32 -0.51 44.08
C SER A 211 -19.91 0.92 44.49
N GLY A 212 -19.26 1.06 45.66
CA GLY A 212 -18.75 2.34 46.18
C GLY A 212 -17.30 2.62 45.78
N PRO A 213 -16.80 3.85 45.99
CA PRO A 213 -15.43 4.21 45.67
C PRO A 213 -14.46 3.40 46.54
N PRO A 214 -13.50 2.68 45.95
CA PRO A 214 -12.51 1.90 46.71
C PRO A 214 -11.49 2.86 47.32
N THR A 215 -11.86 3.50 48.44
CA THR A 215 -11.00 4.46 49.15
C THR A 215 -10.63 3.90 50.53
N PRO A 216 -9.33 3.77 50.88
CA PRO A 216 -8.17 4.00 50.02
C PRO A 216 -8.02 2.93 48.93
N PHE A 217 -7.57 3.34 47.74
CA PHE A 217 -7.31 2.42 46.65
C PHE A 217 -6.12 1.52 46.98
N SER A 218 -6.27 0.22 46.74
CA SER A 218 -5.21 -0.76 46.93
C SER A 218 -4.73 -1.25 45.57
N VAL A 219 -3.41 -1.15 45.30
CA VAL A 219 -2.83 -1.65 44.05
C VAL A 219 -3.03 -3.17 43.99
N PRO A 220 -3.64 -3.71 42.91
CA PRO A 220 -3.93 -5.13 42.81
C PRO A 220 -2.69 -6.01 42.99
N ALA A 221 -2.85 -7.13 43.70
CA ALA A 221 -1.73 -8.02 44.06
C ALA A 221 -0.91 -8.52 42.85
N HIS A 222 -1.57 -8.77 41.71
CA HIS A 222 -0.92 -9.24 40.48
C HIS A 222 0.04 -8.22 39.86
N LEU A 223 -0.07 -6.94 40.20
CA LEU A 223 0.87 -5.90 39.79
C LEU A 223 2.04 -5.74 40.77
N LEU A 224 1.92 -6.27 42.00
CA LEU A 224 2.93 -6.16 43.06
C LEU A 224 3.85 -7.39 43.14
N SER A 225 3.48 -8.48 42.47
CA SER A 225 4.24 -9.73 42.42
C SER A 225 4.65 -10.05 40.98
N PRO A 226 5.82 -10.66 40.74
CA PRO A 226 6.17 -11.15 39.42
C PRO A 226 5.08 -12.12 38.91
N PRO A 227 4.77 -12.13 37.60
CA PRO A 227 3.74 -12.99 37.06
C PRO A 227 4.10 -14.44 37.38
N ALA A 228 3.22 -15.13 38.12
CA ALA A 228 3.33 -16.58 38.26
C ALA A 228 3.26 -17.21 36.86
N ALA A 229 4.01 -18.30 36.64
CA ALA A 229 3.96 -19.04 35.39
C ALA A 229 2.49 -19.26 34.96
N PRO A 230 2.15 -19.11 33.66
CA PRO A 230 0.76 -19.17 33.21
C PRO A 230 0.19 -20.51 33.66
N ALA A 231 -0.72 -20.46 34.65
CA ALA A 231 -1.41 -21.64 35.09
C ALA A 231 -2.25 -22.11 33.89
N THR A 232 -1.83 -23.23 33.30
CA THR A 232 -2.49 -23.95 32.20
C THR A 232 -3.87 -24.51 32.58
N SER A 233 -4.43 -24.09 33.71
CA SER A 233 -5.77 -24.42 34.15
C SER A 233 -6.65 -23.18 34.01
N MET A 234 -7.39 -23.11 32.91
CA MET A 234 -8.62 -22.32 32.84
C MET A 234 -9.55 -22.84 33.92
N ALA A 235 -9.56 -22.19 35.08
CA ALA A 235 -10.60 -22.43 36.08
C ALA A 235 -11.97 -22.24 35.40
N PRO A 236 -12.95 -23.14 35.61
CA PRO A 236 -14.26 -23.01 35.00
C PRO A 236 -14.86 -21.65 35.37
N LEU A 237 -15.45 -20.97 34.38
CA LEU A 237 -16.04 -19.66 34.61
C LEU A 237 -17.15 -19.72 35.66
N SER A 238 -17.17 -18.73 36.55
CA SER A 238 -18.26 -18.57 37.51
C SER A 238 -19.50 -18.04 36.80
N GLU A 239 -20.64 -18.73 36.93
CA GLU A 239 -21.93 -18.30 36.36
C GLU A 239 -22.33 -16.88 36.80
N VAL A 240 -21.95 -16.49 38.02
CA VAL A 240 -22.17 -15.15 38.57
C VAL A 240 -21.40 -14.12 37.75
N ASN A 241 -20.13 -14.38 37.45
CA ASN A 241 -19.29 -13.47 36.69
C ASN A 241 -19.67 -13.41 35.20
N VAL A 242 -20.15 -14.51 34.63
CA VAL A 242 -20.74 -14.52 33.28
C VAL A 242 -22.03 -13.69 33.23
N ARG A 243 -22.84 -13.70 34.30
CA ARG A 243 -24.01 -12.82 34.41
C ARG A 243 -23.62 -11.36 34.55
N ASP A 244 -22.60 -11.08 35.36
CA ASP A 244 -22.14 -9.73 35.61
C ASP A 244 -21.49 -9.09 34.39
N ILE A 245 -20.63 -9.82 33.65
CA ILE A 245 -20.06 -9.31 32.41
C ILE A 245 -21.14 -9.06 31.34
N ARG A 246 -22.21 -9.88 31.30
CA ARG A 246 -23.36 -9.61 30.43
C ARG A 246 -24.07 -8.30 30.77
N LYS A 247 -24.21 -7.94 32.06
CA LYS A 247 -24.76 -6.64 32.47
C LYS A 247 -23.86 -5.49 31.99
N VAL A 248 -22.55 -5.64 32.13
CA VAL A 248 -21.57 -4.65 31.65
C VAL A 248 -21.69 -4.47 30.14
N LEU A 249 -21.68 -5.57 29.37
CA LEU A 249 -21.84 -5.54 27.92
C LEU A 249 -23.17 -4.91 27.49
N ALA A 250 -24.27 -5.25 28.19
CA ALA A 250 -25.57 -4.65 27.91
C ALA A 250 -25.55 -3.13 28.09
N LEU A 251 -24.96 -2.63 29.18
CA LEU A 251 -24.83 -1.18 29.41
C LEU A 251 -23.98 -0.49 28.33
N LEU A 252 -22.85 -1.10 27.94
CA LEU A 252 -21.97 -0.55 26.90
C LEU A 252 -22.66 -0.51 25.53
N MET A 253 -23.53 -1.49 25.25
CA MET A 253 -24.27 -1.60 24.00
C MET A 253 -25.57 -0.78 23.96
N ASP A 254 -26.06 -0.27 25.09
CA ASP A 254 -27.33 0.47 25.19
C ASP A 254 -27.25 1.89 24.58
N ARG A 255 -26.07 2.50 24.56
CA ARG A 255 -25.89 3.92 24.19
C ARG A 255 -24.78 4.17 23.14
N PRO A 256 -24.80 3.52 21.97
CA PRO A 256 -23.77 3.73 20.94
C PRO A 256 -23.81 5.15 20.34
N GLN A 257 -24.95 5.84 20.42
CA GLN A 257 -25.15 7.19 19.85
C GLN A 257 -24.33 8.28 20.54
N VAL A 258 -23.88 8.04 21.78
CA VAL A 258 -23.07 9.00 22.55
C VAL A 258 -21.60 8.99 22.09
N LEU A 259 -21.20 7.96 21.34
CA LEU A 259 -19.81 7.77 20.93
C LEU A 259 -19.50 8.55 19.66
N THR A 260 -18.39 9.29 19.68
CA THR A 260 -17.72 9.76 18.47
C THR A 260 -17.29 8.59 17.58
N PRO A 261 -17.08 8.77 16.27
CA PRO A 261 -16.68 7.66 15.39
C PRO A 261 -15.41 6.93 15.82
N ALA A 262 -14.43 7.64 16.38
CA ALA A 262 -13.21 7.04 16.92
C ALA A 262 -13.47 6.22 18.18
N ALA A 263 -14.26 6.76 19.12
CA ALA A 263 -14.66 6.05 20.33
C ALA A 263 -15.53 4.82 20.02
N ALA A 264 -16.41 4.92 19.03
CA ALA A 264 -17.22 3.80 18.57
C ALA A 264 -16.36 2.69 17.96
N MET A 265 -15.33 3.03 17.17
CA MET A 265 -14.38 2.04 16.67
C MET A 265 -13.67 1.33 17.84
N GLU A 266 -13.11 2.08 18.78
CA GLU A 266 -12.43 1.52 19.96
C GLU A 266 -13.38 0.62 20.78
N MET A 267 -14.59 1.11 21.07
CA MET A 267 -15.63 0.38 21.78
C MET A 267 -15.97 -0.94 21.07
N THR A 268 -16.17 -0.91 19.75
CA THR A 268 -16.49 -2.13 18.98
C THR A 268 -15.37 -3.16 19.04
N ALA A 269 -14.11 -2.73 18.97
CA ALA A 269 -12.96 -3.62 19.10
C ALA A 269 -12.89 -4.26 20.49
N ILE A 270 -13.06 -3.45 21.55
CA ILE A 270 -13.09 -3.94 22.93
C ILE A 270 -14.24 -4.93 23.16
N LEU A 271 -15.45 -4.58 22.72
CA LEU A 271 -16.62 -5.45 22.86
C LEU A 271 -16.45 -6.76 22.10
N ALA A 272 -15.83 -6.73 20.92
CA ALA A 272 -15.56 -7.94 20.16
C ALA A 272 -14.59 -8.87 20.89
N GLU A 273 -13.50 -8.34 21.46
CA GLU A 273 -12.57 -9.14 22.25
C GLU A 273 -13.25 -9.79 23.46
N ILE A 274 -14.05 -9.02 24.22
CA ILE A 274 -14.78 -9.54 25.38
C ILE A 274 -15.82 -10.58 24.94
N ALA A 275 -16.52 -10.33 23.84
CA ALA A 275 -17.54 -11.24 23.34
C ALA A 275 -16.95 -12.57 22.85
N VAL A 276 -15.81 -12.55 22.16
CA VAL A 276 -15.07 -13.78 21.79
C VAL A 276 -14.72 -14.59 23.04
N ALA A 277 -14.22 -13.93 24.09
CA ALA A 277 -13.83 -14.60 25.34
C ALA A 277 -15.00 -15.19 26.14
N VAL A 278 -16.26 -14.82 25.85
CA VAL A 278 -17.45 -15.33 26.56
C VAL A 278 -18.40 -16.09 25.61
N LEU A 279 -18.03 -16.24 24.34
CA LEU A 279 -18.91 -16.72 23.27
C LEU A 279 -19.48 -18.12 23.56
N GLU A 280 -18.66 -19.03 24.08
CA GLU A 280 -19.06 -20.41 24.40
C GLU A 280 -20.21 -20.47 25.42
N TRP A 281 -20.22 -19.57 26.40
CA TRP A 281 -21.20 -19.56 27.48
C TRP A 281 -22.38 -18.60 27.21
N ALA A 282 -22.22 -17.65 26.29
CA ALA A 282 -23.23 -16.66 25.95
C ALA A 282 -23.26 -16.34 24.44
N PRO A 283 -23.68 -17.31 23.60
CA PRO A 283 -23.66 -17.15 22.13
C PRO A 283 -24.56 -16.03 21.62
N ALA A 284 -25.63 -15.69 22.37
CA ALA A 284 -26.54 -14.60 22.03
C ALA A 284 -25.86 -13.22 21.96
N ILE A 285 -24.70 -13.02 22.59
CA ILE A 285 -23.96 -11.75 22.57
C ILE A 285 -23.59 -11.35 21.14
N ALA A 286 -23.20 -12.30 20.29
CA ALA A 286 -22.85 -12.02 18.89
C ALA A 286 -24.04 -11.44 18.11
N ALA A 287 -25.25 -11.95 18.34
CA ALA A 287 -26.47 -11.41 17.73
C ALA A 287 -26.79 -10.00 18.26
N HIS A 288 -26.59 -9.73 19.55
CA HIS A 288 -26.78 -8.40 20.12
C HIS A 288 -25.79 -7.37 19.56
N ILE A 289 -24.52 -7.74 19.38
CA ILE A 289 -23.51 -6.89 18.73
C ILE A 289 -23.97 -6.49 17.34
N LYS A 290 -24.46 -7.44 16.53
CA LYS A 290 -25.02 -7.12 15.21
C LYS A 290 -26.20 -6.16 15.29
N VAL A 291 -27.15 -6.37 16.21
CA VAL A 291 -28.33 -5.49 16.32
C VAL A 291 -27.92 -4.06 16.64
N GLN A 292 -26.96 -3.87 17.54
CA GLN A 292 -26.57 -2.56 18.03
C GLN A 292 -25.63 -1.82 17.08
N PHE A 293 -24.71 -2.54 16.44
CA PHE A 293 -23.68 -1.96 15.57
C PHE A 293 -23.96 -2.15 14.07
N GLY A 294 -24.94 -2.96 13.68
CA GLY A 294 -25.29 -3.21 12.28
C GLY A 294 -25.72 -1.94 11.54
N GLY A 295 -26.31 -0.97 12.25
CA GLY A 295 -26.65 0.34 11.70
C GLY A 295 -25.45 1.12 11.13
N MET A 296 -24.22 0.81 11.56
CA MET A 296 -22.99 1.43 11.07
C MET A 296 -22.77 1.23 9.56
N VAL A 297 -23.41 0.24 8.93
CA VAL A 297 -23.36 0.05 7.47
C VAL A 297 -23.84 1.29 6.72
N HIS A 298 -24.76 2.05 7.30
CA HIS A 298 -25.29 3.27 6.67
C HIS A 298 -24.38 4.49 6.86
N SER A 299 -23.34 4.38 7.69
CA SER A 299 -22.40 5.47 7.95
C SER A 299 -21.62 5.86 6.68
N SER A 300 -21.27 7.14 6.57
CA SER A 300 -20.31 7.63 5.57
C SER A 300 -18.86 7.56 6.06
N ASN A 301 -18.65 7.37 7.38
CA ASN A 301 -17.33 7.34 7.97
C ASN A 301 -16.66 5.97 7.72
N PRO A 302 -15.48 5.92 7.06
CA PRO A 302 -14.78 4.66 6.77
C PRO A 302 -14.34 3.92 8.04
N MET A 303 -14.11 4.60 9.16
CA MET A 303 -13.75 3.97 10.44
C MET A 303 -14.87 3.07 10.96
N LEU A 304 -16.11 3.54 10.91
CA LEU A 304 -17.28 2.79 11.37
C LEU A 304 -17.60 1.63 10.43
N LEU A 305 -17.42 1.83 9.13
CA LEU A 305 -17.57 0.76 8.14
C LEU A 305 -16.50 -0.32 8.35
N HIS A 306 -15.26 0.07 8.61
CA HIS A 306 -14.17 -0.85 8.94
C HIS A 306 -14.47 -1.65 10.21
N SER A 307 -14.91 -1.00 11.29
CA SER A 307 -15.33 -1.68 12.51
C SER A 307 -16.39 -2.75 12.25
N LEU A 308 -17.39 -2.43 11.42
CA LEU A 308 -18.45 -3.37 11.09
C LEU A 308 -17.92 -4.55 10.25
N LEU A 309 -16.98 -4.31 9.33
CA LEU A 309 -16.30 -5.37 8.58
C LEU A 309 -15.47 -6.28 9.51
N THR A 310 -14.80 -5.72 10.52
CA THR A 310 -14.06 -6.51 11.52
C THR A 310 -15.00 -7.39 12.34
N LEU A 311 -16.13 -6.84 12.81
CA LEU A 311 -17.16 -7.62 13.50
C LEU A 311 -17.74 -8.73 12.61
N PHE A 312 -17.93 -8.43 11.33
CA PHE A 312 -18.42 -9.39 10.36
C PHE A 312 -17.46 -10.57 10.16
N ILE A 313 -16.15 -10.32 10.15
CA ILE A 313 -15.12 -11.37 10.06
C ILE A 313 -15.05 -12.19 11.35
N GLN A 314 -15.16 -11.54 12.51
CA GLN A 314 -15.04 -12.19 13.81
C GLN A 314 -16.27 -13.02 14.20
N PHE A 315 -17.48 -12.59 13.81
CA PHE A 315 -18.74 -13.25 14.15
C PHE A 315 -19.55 -13.61 12.90
N PRO A 316 -19.03 -14.48 12.01
CA PRO A 316 -19.69 -14.77 10.73
C PRO A 316 -21.10 -15.32 10.91
N ASP A 317 -21.34 -16.11 11.96
CA ASP A 317 -22.64 -16.75 12.22
C ASP A 317 -23.73 -15.76 12.64
N ALA A 318 -23.35 -14.57 13.14
CA ALA A 318 -24.31 -13.53 13.48
C ALA A 318 -24.87 -12.82 12.24
N PHE A 319 -24.09 -12.74 11.16
CA PHE A 319 -24.45 -12.04 9.93
C PHE A 319 -24.97 -13.01 8.87
N GLY A 320 -26.13 -12.71 8.31
CA GLY A 320 -26.75 -13.52 7.27
C GLY A 320 -26.38 -13.03 5.87
N VAL A 321 -26.77 -13.80 4.85
CA VAL A 321 -26.55 -13.48 3.42
C VAL A 321 -27.11 -12.10 3.02
N VAL A 322 -28.20 -11.66 3.65
CA VAL A 322 -28.78 -10.32 3.40
C VAL A 322 -27.84 -9.21 3.88
N ASP A 323 -27.17 -9.41 5.02
CA ASP A 323 -26.20 -8.46 5.56
C ASP A 323 -24.96 -8.38 4.67
N GLU A 324 -24.49 -9.53 4.16
CA GLU A 324 -23.38 -9.60 3.20
C GLU A 324 -23.66 -8.79 1.94
N ARG A 325 -24.85 -8.98 1.34
CA ARG A 325 -25.28 -8.20 0.17
C ARG A 325 -25.40 -6.72 0.48
N THR A 326 -25.93 -6.37 1.65
CA THR A 326 -26.07 -4.97 2.07
C THR A 326 -24.70 -4.30 2.25
N MET A 327 -23.74 -5.02 2.83
CA MET A 327 -22.35 -4.58 2.99
C MET A 327 -21.66 -4.38 1.65
N ALA A 328 -21.70 -5.39 0.78
CA ALA A 328 -21.11 -5.34 -0.54
C ALA A 328 -21.69 -4.18 -1.37
N ARG A 329 -23.02 -4.00 -1.30
CA ARG A 329 -23.69 -2.86 -1.92
C ARG A 329 -23.17 -1.54 -1.37
N ARG A 330 -23.06 -1.40 -0.05
CA ARG A 330 -22.57 -0.16 0.56
C ARG A 330 -21.14 0.15 0.13
N LEU A 331 -20.26 -0.84 0.09
CA LEU A 331 -18.87 -0.68 -0.34
C LEU A 331 -18.79 -0.22 -1.80
N ALA A 332 -19.57 -0.84 -2.68
CA ALA A 332 -19.61 -0.45 -4.09
C ALA A 332 -20.21 0.96 -4.29
N LEU A 333 -21.22 1.35 -3.51
CA LEU A 333 -21.72 2.74 -3.47
C LEU A 333 -20.66 3.73 -2.97
N ALA A 334 -19.95 3.39 -1.90
CA ALA A 334 -18.89 4.21 -1.33
C ALA A 334 -17.76 4.51 -2.34
N ALA A 335 -17.43 3.55 -3.21
CA ALA A 335 -16.47 3.75 -4.29
C ALA A 335 -16.98 4.69 -5.39
N ARG A 336 -18.31 4.76 -5.61
CA ARG A 336 -18.94 5.58 -6.64
C ARG A 336 -19.15 7.04 -6.21
N GLU A 337 -19.39 7.30 -4.93
CA GLU A 337 -19.67 8.64 -4.39
C GLU A 337 -18.49 9.60 -4.57
N ALA A 338 -18.60 10.55 -5.52
CA ALA A 338 -17.50 11.44 -5.92
C ALA A 338 -17.06 12.44 -4.83
N HIS A 339 -17.95 12.81 -3.91
CA HIS A 339 -17.67 13.73 -2.81
C HIS A 339 -16.77 13.12 -1.72
N ARG A 340 -16.56 11.80 -1.74
CA ARG A 340 -15.69 11.14 -0.75
C ARG A 340 -14.22 11.31 -1.08
N PRO A 341 -13.34 11.37 -0.06
CA PRO A 341 -11.90 11.33 -0.27
C PRO A 341 -11.50 10.10 -1.09
N ILE A 342 -10.56 10.26 -2.03
CA ILE A 342 -10.07 9.17 -2.88
C ILE A 342 -9.62 7.95 -2.08
N THR A 343 -8.96 8.18 -0.94
CA THR A 343 -8.52 7.12 -0.02
C THR A 343 -9.67 6.23 0.42
N ALA A 344 -10.81 6.80 0.82
CA ALA A 344 -11.97 6.04 1.25
C ALA A 344 -12.60 5.25 0.10
N ARG A 345 -12.63 5.83 -1.11
CA ARG A 345 -13.17 5.18 -2.31
C ARG A 345 -12.32 4.00 -2.75
N LEU A 346 -11.00 4.14 -2.71
CA LEU A 346 -10.04 3.06 -2.99
C LEU A 346 -10.12 1.95 -1.92
N LEU A 347 -10.22 2.35 -0.65
CA LEU A 347 -10.34 1.44 0.48
C LEU A 347 -11.61 0.59 0.41
N ALA A 348 -12.73 1.17 -0.03
CA ALA A 348 -13.97 0.43 -0.25
C ALA A 348 -13.83 -0.67 -1.31
N LEU A 349 -13.17 -0.38 -2.44
CA LEU A 349 -12.86 -1.39 -3.46
C LEU A 349 -11.87 -2.45 -2.95
N HIS A 350 -10.90 -2.03 -2.11
CA HIS A 350 -9.96 -2.94 -1.49
C HIS A 350 -10.66 -3.95 -0.58
N TRP A 351 -11.55 -3.49 0.31
CA TRP A 351 -12.34 -4.37 1.16
C TRP A 351 -13.25 -5.30 0.38
N LEU A 352 -13.86 -4.80 -0.70
CA LEU A 352 -14.75 -5.59 -1.55
C LEU A 352 -14.00 -6.75 -2.26
N LEU A 353 -12.79 -6.49 -2.77
CA LEU A 353 -11.97 -7.51 -3.44
C LEU A 353 -11.18 -8.41 -2.46
N GLY A 354 -10.95 -7.93 -1.24
CA GLY A 354 -10.14 -8.60 -0.22
C GLY A 354 -10.81 -9.83 0.38
N SER A 355 -12.12 -9.78 0.60
CA SER A 355 -12.88 -10.91 1.16
C SER A 355 -13.48 -11.78 0.06
N THR A 356 -13.28 -13.10 0.13
CA THR A 356 -13.89 -14.07 -0.79
C THR A 356 -15.42 -13.99 -0.78
N ARG A 357 -16.03 -13.72 0.38
CA ARG A 357 -17.49 -13.61 0.53
C ARG A 357 -18.06 -12.44 -0.26
N PHE A 358 -17.42 -11.28 -0.19
CA PHE A 358 -17.84 -10.11 -0.96
C PHE A 358 -17.49 -10.23 -2.44
N ARG A 359 -16.38 -10.91 -2.74
CA ARG A 359 -15.91 -11.13 -4.09
C ARG A 359 -16.97 -11.85 -4.96
N ASN A 360 -17.64 -12.85 -4.40
CA ASN A 360 -18.73 -13.58 -5.09
C ASN A 360 -19.95 -12.69 -5.43
N LEU A 361 -20.10 -11.54 -4.76
CA LEU A 361 -21.20 -10.60 -4.98
C LEU A 361 -20.81 -9.46 -5.95
N VAL A 362 -19.53 -9.36 -6.34
CA VAL A 362 -19.04 -8.33 -7.28
C VAL A 362 -19.76 -8.39 -8.63
N PRO A 363 -20.06 -9.56 -9.24
CA PRO A 363 -20.81 -9.62 -10.50
C PRO A 363 -22.19 -8.94 -10.44
N GLU A 364 -22.93 -9.08 -9.34
CA GLU A 364 -24.23 -8.40 -9.15
C GLU A 364 -24.12 -6.87 -9.11
N LEU A 365 -22.92 -6.36 -8.79
CA LEU A 365 -22.63 -4.95 -8.55
C LEU A 365 -21.88 -4.29 -9.72
N ALA A 366 -21.65 -5.01 -10.83
CA ALA A 366 -20.82 -4.60 -11.96
C ALA A 366 -21.07 -3.16 -12.43
N ARG A 367 -22.35 -2.78 -12.56
CA ARG A 367 -22.81 -1.44 -12.95
C ARG A 367 -22.25 -0.30 -12.09
N TRP A 368 -21.87 -0.54 -10.84
CA TRP A 368 -21.36 0.48 -9.92
C TRP A 368 -19.85 0.67 -10.01
N PHE A 369 -19.14 -0.23 -10.70
CA PHE A 369 -17.71 -0.12 -10.95
C PHE A 369 -17.38 0.61 -12.26
N HIS A 370 -18.35 1.14 -13.01
CA HIS A 370 -18.01 1.98 -14.15
C HIS A 370 -17.18 3.19 -13.70
N PRO A 371 -16.01 3.43 -14.34
CA PRO A 371 -15.24 4.64 -14.12
C PRO A 371 -16.08 5.86 -14.53
N ASN A 372 -16.20 6.85 -13.66
CA ASN A 372 -16.81 8.13 -14.04
C ASN A 372 -15.76 9.01 -14.74
N LEU A 373 -16.21 9.97 -15.56
CA LEU A 373 -15.33 10.92 -16.26
C LEU A 373 -14.32 11.60 -15.32
N PHE A 374 -14.81 12.07 -14.17
CA PHE A 374 -14.03 12.79 -13.14
C PHE A 374 -13.34 11.88 -12.12
N ASP A 375 -13.37 10.57 -12.29
CA ASP A 375 -12.62 9.70 -11.39
C ASP A 375 -11.11 9.86 -11.61
N PRO A 376 -10.29 10.00 -10.56
CA PRO A 376 -8.84 10.01 -10.71
C PRO A 376 -8.35 8.67 -11.28
N LEU A 377 -7.25 8.69 -12.02
CA LEU A 377 -6.75 7.53 -12.75
C LEU A 377 -6.53 6.28 -11.86
N ALA A 378 -6.05 6.48 -10.63
CA ALA A 378 -5.87 5.39 -9.65
C ALA A 378 -7.19 4.69 -9.31
N LEU A 379 -8.30 5.45 -9.23
CA LEU A 379 -9.62 4.89 -8.97
C LEU A 379 -10.19 4.23 -10.22
N LYS A 380 -10.00 4.83 -11.41
CA LYS A 380 -10.38 4.19 -12.69
C LYS A 380 -9.70 2.83 -12.84
N ALA A 381 -8.40 2.75 -12.54
CA ALA A 381 -7.65 1.49 -12.56
C ALA A 381 -8.23 0.43 -11.62
N LYS A 382 -8.59 0.79 -10.38
CA LYS A 382 -9.18 -0.15 -9.42
C LYS A 382 -10.60 -0.59 -9.77
N LYS A 383 -11.39 0.32 -10.32
CA LYS A 383 -12.71 0.02 -10.88
C LYS A 383 -12.63 -0.95 -12.07
N LEU A 384 -11.66 -0.74 -12.96
CA LEU A 384 -11.36 -1.67 -14.03
C LEU A 384 -10.86 -3.03 -13.53
N ASP A 385 -10.06 -3.08 -12.45
CA ASP A 385 -9.70 -4.36 -11.81
C ASP A 385 -10.98 -5.11 -11.34
N CYS A 386 -12.00 -4.41 -10.81
CA CYS A 386 -13.29 -5.02 -10.44
C CYS A 386 -14.08 -5.50 -11.66
N LEU A 387 -14.16 -4.71 -12.73
CA LEU A 387 -14.84 -5.11 -13.97
C LEU A 387 -14.14 -6.29 -14.65
N ALA A 388 -12.80 -6.34 -14.61
CA ALA A 388 -12.02 -7.47 -15.09
C ALA A 388 -12.32 -8.75 -14.30
N TYR A 389 -12.57 -8.62 -12.99
CA TYR A 389 -13.03 -9.74 -12.17
C TYR A 389 -14.43 -10.22 -12.57
N VAL A 390 -15.38 -9.32 -12.79
CA VAL A 390 -16.73 -9.68 -13.28
C VAL A 390 -16.66 -10.39 -14.63
N ALA A 391 -15.84 -9.87 -15.55
CA ALA A 391 -15.63 -10.47 -16.86
C ALA A 391 -15.11 -11.91 -16.75
N ALA A 392 -14.19 -12.18 -15.82
CA ALA A 392 -13.64 -13.51 -15.61
C ALA A 392 -14.65 -14.52 -15.04
N GLU A 393 -15.44 -14.14 -14.02
CA GLU A 393 -16.38 -15.03 -13.33
C GLU A 393 -17.60 -15.40 -14.19
N VAL A 394 -18.15 -14.45 -14.95
CA VAL A 394 -19.35 -14.69 -15.78
C VAL A 394 -19.08 -15.71 -16.91
N ASN A 395 -17.82 -15.93 -17.28
CA ASN A 395 -17.45 -16.95 -18.25
C ASN A 395 -17.30 -18.35 -17.64
N GLY A 396 -17.14 -18.48 -16.32
CA GLY A 396 -16.99 -19.77 -15.63
C GLY A 396 -18.34 -20.42 -15.30
N ASP A 397 -19.35 -19.63 -14.95
CA ASP A 397 -20.71 -20.12 -14.71
C ASP A 397 -21.47 -20.26 -16.04
N LYS A 398 -21.78 -21.52 -16.40
CA LYS A 398 -22.68 -21.85 -17.52
C LYS A 398 -24.09 -21.31 -17.26
N VAL A 399 -24.33 -20.02 -17.51
CA VAL A 399 -25.68 -19.46 -17.54
C VAL A 399 -26.21 -19.57 -18.96
N ALA A 400 -27.17 -20.48 -19.15
CA ALA A 400 -27.98 -20.58 -20.34
C ALA A 400 -28.71 -19.25 -20.60
N GLY A 401 -28.14 -18.40 -21.46
CA GLY A 401 -28.78 -17.17 -21.91
C GLY A 401 -27.80 -16.18 -22.54
N GLY A 402 -27.81 -16.09 -23.87
CA GLY A 402 -26.91 -15.22 -24.64
C GLY A 402 -26.94 -13.71 -24.32
N ARG A 403 -27.92 -13.24 -23.53
CA ARG A 403 -28.03 -11.82 -23.14
C ARG A 403 -26.98 -11.36 -22.11
N ALA A 404 -26.39 -12.28 -21.33
CA ALA A 404 -25.40 -11.92 -20.31
C ALA A 404 -24.01 -11.63 -20.89
N SER A 405 -23.63 -12.32 -21.98
CA SER A 405 -22.31 -12.16 -22.62
C SER A 405 -22.16 -10.85 -23.39
N GLU A 406 -23.23 -10.33 -24.01
CA GLU A 406 -23.20 -9.02 -24.68
C GLU A 406 -23.12 -7.88 -23.65
N GLN A 407 -23.70 -8.07 -22.47
CA GLN A 407 -23.58 -7.12 -21.37
C GLN A 407 -22.14 -7.08 -20.84
N THR A 408 -21.45 -8.20 -20.68
CA THR A 408 -20.08 -8.23 -20.12
C THR A 408 -19.01 -7.64 -21.04
N THR A 409 -19.12 -7.80 -22.36
CA THR A 409 -18.21 -7.15 -23.32
C THR A 409 -18.44 -5.64 -23.34
N GLY A 410 -19.70 -5.19 -23.32
CA GLY A 410 -20.05 -3.78 -23.21
C GLY A 410 -19.51 -3.11 -21.94
N LEU A 411 -19.53 -3.81 -20.80
CA LEU A 411 -18.97 -3.29 -19.54
C LEU A 411 -17.47 -2.97 -19.63
N LEU A 412 -16.70 -3.80 -20.35
CA LEU A 412 -15.27 -3.58 -20.54
C LEU A 412 -15.03 -2.42 -21.51
N ASP A 413 -15.77 -2.36 -22.61
CA ASP A 413 -15.66 -1.30 -23.62
C ASP A 413 -16.01 0.07 -23.02
N ASP A 414 -17.14 0.18 -22.35
CA ASP A 414 -17.58 1.41 -21.66
C ASP A 414 -16.54 1.86 -20.62
N GLY A 415 -15.93 0.89 -19.92
CA GLY A 415 -14.87 1.16 -18.96
C GLY A 415 -13.58 1.69 -19.60
N LEU A 416 -13.17 1.13 -20.74
CA LEU A 416 -11.96 1.53 -21.48
C LEU A 416 -12.12 2.91 -22.12
N VAL A 417 -13.31 3.24 -22.64
CA VAL A 417 -13.64 4.56 -23.19
C VAL A 417 -13.43 5.67 -22.14
N CYS A 418 -13.75 5.38 -20.87
CA CYS A 418 -13.56 6.34 -19.78
C CYS A 418 -12.09 6.60 -19.39
N VAL A 419 -11.16 5.72 -19.80
CA VAL A 419 -9.71 5.88 -19.59
C VAL A 419 -9.03 6.54 -20.78
N SER A 420 -9.46 6.22 -22.01
CA SER A 420 -8.87 6.77 -23.23
C SER A 420 -9.43 8.14 -23.64
N ALA A 421 -10.38 8.72 -22.89
CA ALA A 421 -10.91 10.07 -23.11
C ALA A 421 -11.17 10.40 -24.60
N PHE A 422 -11.83 9.45 -25.29
CA PHE A 422 -12.22 9.50 -26.70
C PHE A 422 -11.11 9.36 -27.76
N GLN A 423 -9.82 9.32 -27.41
CA GLN A 423 -8.72 9.04 -28.35
C GLN A 423 -7.55 8.34 -27.63
N TRP A 424 -7.15 7.16 -28.13
CA TRP A 424 -6.02 6.42 -27.54
C TRP A 424 -4.74 7.27 -27.48
N LEU A 425 -4.20 7.43 -26.27
CA LEU A 425 -3.02 8.24 -26.00
C LEU A 425 -1.72 7.50 -26.37
N PRO A 426 -0.60 8.22 -26.55
CA PRO A 426 0.70 7.61 -26.91
C PRO A 426 1.16 6.51 -25.95
N ALA A 427 2.10 5.67 -26.39
CA ALA A 427 2.62 4.53 -25.62
C ALA A 427 3.15 4.86 -24.20
N TRP A 428 3.59 6.09 -23.98
CA TRP A 428 4.13 6.58 -22.70
C TRP A 428 3.06 7.19 -21.78
N SER A 429 1.80 7.28 -22.21
CA SER A 429 0.69 7.78 -21.39
C SER A 429 0.32 6.77 -20.29
N THR A 430 0.04 7.32 -19.11
CA THR A 430 -0.40 6.55 -17.94
C THR A 430 -1.77 5.91 -18.14
N GLU A 431 -2.65 6.57 -18.88
CA GLU A 431 -3.99 6.12 -19.24
C GLU A 431 -3.91 4.88 -20.14
N THR A 432 -3.08 4.93 -21.19
CA THR A 432 -2.81 3.78 -22.05
C THR A 432 -2.24 2.61 -21.24
N SER A 433 -1.33 2.87 -20.31
CA SER A 433 -0.83 1.82 -19.41
C SER A 433 -1.92 1.23 -18.51
N VAL A 434 -2.87 2.02 -18.03
CA VAL A 434 -3.99 1.53 -17.19
C VAL A 434 -4.96 0.69 -18.02
N ALA A 435 -5.25 1.10 -19.25
CA ALA A 435 -6.09 0.32 -20.18
C ALA A 435 -5.46 -1.05 -20.46
N PHE A 436 -4.18 -1.11 -20.88
CA PHE A 436 -3.50 -2.38 -21.15
C PHE A 436 -3.33 -3.24 -19.90
N ARG A 437 -3.18 -2.63 -18.72
CA ARG A 437 -3.21 -3.37 -17.44
C ARG A 437 -4.59 -4.00 -17.20
N ALA A 438 -5.69 -3.30 -17.49
CA ALA A 438 -7.03 -3.87 -17.34
C ALA A 438 -7.23 -5.07 -18.27
N LEU A 439 -6.83 -4.98 -19.54
CA LEU A 439 -6.84 -6.10 -20.49
C LEU A 439 -6.02 -7.28 -19.96
N HIS A 440 -4.81 -7.01 -19.45
CA HIS A 440 -3.96 -8.04 -18.85
C HIS A 440 -4.62 -8.70 -17.63
N ARG A 441 -5.29 -7.91 -16.78
CA ARG A 441 -5.99 -8.41 -15.59
C ARG A 441 -7.14 -9.33 -15.94
N VAL A 442 -7.91 -9.05 -16.99
CA VAL A 442 -8.97 -9.96 -17.48
C VAL A 442 -8.38 -11.34 -17.77
N LEU A 443 -7.27 -11.39 -18.51
CA LEU A 443 -6.61 -12.65 -18.88
C LEU A 443 -6.06 -13.41 -17.67
N VAL A 444 -5.39 -12.72 -16.76
CA VAL A 444 -4.75 -13.36 -15.59
C VAL A 444 -5.78 -13.80 -14.54
N ILE A 445 -6.88 -13.06 -14.34
CA ILE A 445 -7.91 -13.44 -13.39
C ILE A 445 -8.69 -14.66 -13.89
N ALA A 446 -9.02 -14.69 -15.18
CA ALA A 446 -9.76 -15.82 -15.75
C ALA A 446 -8.90 -17.09 -15.91
N ALA A 447 -7.57 -16.96 -15.94
CA ALA A 447 -6.63 -18.08 -15.90
C ALA A 447 -5.55 -17.85 -14.81
N PRO A 448 -5.89 -18.04 -13.52
CA PRO A 448 -4.93 -17.84 -12.43
C PRO A 448 -3.82 -18.89 -12.49
N HIS A 449 -2.64 -18.55 -11.93
CA HIS A 449 -1.59 -19.53 -11.74
C HIS A 449 -2.09 -20.62 -10.78
N SER A 450 -2.19 -21.87 -11.25
CA SER A 450 -2.37 -23.01 -10.35
C SER A 450 -1.13 -23.13 -9.48
N THR A 451 -1.33 -23.31 -8.18
CA THR A 451 -0.24 -23.62 -7.23
C THR A 451 0.29 -25.03 -7.39
N ASP A 452 -0.45 -25.87 -8.11
CA ASP A 452 -0.08 -27.24 -8.40
C ASP A 452 0.46 -27.31 -9.84
N ASP A 453 1.62 -27.96 -10.02
CA ASP A 453 2.37 -28.11 -11.28
C ASP A 453 1.60 -28.90 -12.38
N THR A 454 0.33 -29.24 -12.13
CA THR A 454 -0.58 -29.69 -13.18
C THR A 454 -1.07 -28.45 -13.93
N GLY A 455 -0.85 -28.42 -15.25
CA GLY A 455 -1.04 -27.24 -16.09
C GLY A 455 -2.36 -26.46 -15.87
N CYS A 456 -2.36 -25.19 -16.30
CA CYS A 456 -3.44 -24.23 -16.09
C CYS A 456 -4.82 -24.79 -16.50
N SER A 457 -5.60 -25.26 -15.53
CA SER A 457 -6.91 -25.91 -15.71
C SER A 457 -7.92 -25.03 -16.49
N GLY A 458 -7.78 -23.70 -16.46
CA GLY A 458 -8.68 -22.74 -17.13
C GLY A 458 -8.28 -22.34 -18.56
N ALA A 459 -7.16 -22.81 -19.11
CA ALA A 459 -6.68 -22.35 -20.42
C ALA A 459 -7.63 -22.72 -21.58
N GLY A 460 -8.25 -23.92 -21.52
CA GLY A 460 -9.19 -24.39 -22.55
C GLY A 460 -10.54 -23.66 -22.53
N GLU A 461 -11.03 -23.28 -21.35
CA GLU A 461 -12.29 -22.57 -21.18
C GLU A 461 -12.17 -21.11 -21.61
N LEU A 462 -11.06 -20.45 -21.28
CA LEU A 462 -10.79 -19.06 -21.65
C LEU A 462 -10.57 -18.90 -23.16
N LEU A 463 -9.90 -19.85 -23.82
CA LEU A 463 -9.67 -19.84 -25.28
C LEU A 463 -10.97 -19.78 -26.10
N ASN A 464 -12.05 -20.34 -25.58
CA ASN A 464 -13.37 -20.35 -26.21
C ASN A 464 -14.31 -19.26 -25.65
N SER A 465 -13.82 -18.42 -24.74
CA SER A 465 -14.63 -17.37 -24.13
C SER A 465 -14.86 -16.22 -25.11
N THR A 466 -16.08 -15.68 -25.09
CA THR A 466 -16.47 -14.50 -25.87
C THR A 466 -15.61 -13.29 -25.53
N ILE A 467 -15.22 -13.14 -24.27
CA ILE A 467 -14.37 -12.04 -23.79
C ILE A 467 -12.96 -12.12 -24.37
N PHE A 468 -12.37 -13.33 -24.46
CA PHE A 468 -11.07 -13.47 -25.10
C PHE A 468 -11.11 -13.09 -26.58
N HIS A 469 -12.12 -13.56 -27.32
CA HIS A 469 -12.31 -13.18 -28.73
C HIS A 469 -12.57 -11.68 -28.91
N HIS A 470 -13.30 -11.06 -27.98
CA HIS A 470 -13.52 -9.62 -27.96
C HIS A 470 -12.20 -8.85 -27.74
N LEU A 471 -11.39 -9.26 -26.75
CA LEU A 471 -10.05 -8.69 -26.51
C LEU A 471 -9.14 -8.80 -27.73
N GLN A 472 -9.17 -9.93 -28.42
CA GLN A 472 -8.43 -10.12 -29.67
C GLN A 472 -8.86 -9.12 -30.75
N THR A 473 -10.16 -8.94 -30.91
CA THR A 473 -10.74 -7.98 -31.86
C THR A 473 -10.31 -6.55 -31.53
N ILE A 474 -10.45 -6.13 -30.27
CA ILE A 474 -10.01 -4.81 -29.80
C ILE A 474 -8.52 -4.57 -30.09
N LEU A 475 -7.65 -5.55 -29.82
CA LEU A 475 -6.21 -5.42 -30.06
C LEU A 475 -5.88 -5.30 -31.55
N VAL A 476 -6.58 -6.05 -32.42
CA VAL A 476 -6.40 -5.96 -33.89
C VAL A 476 -6.87 -4.61 -34.40
N ASP A 477 -8.04 -4.14 -33.97
CA ASP A 477 -8.61 -2.87 -34.39
C ASP A 477 -7.73 -1.71 -33.93
N MET A 478 -7.31 -1.69 -32.65
CA MET A 478 -6.35 -0.71 -32.12
C MET A 478 -5.03 -0.70 -32.88
N ALA A 479 -4.48 -1.87 -33.22
CA ALA A 479 -3.24 -1.95 -33.99
C ALA A 479 -3.42 -1.43 -35.42
N SER A 480 -4.60 -1.58 -36.01
CA SER A 480 -4.90 -1.12 -37.37
C SER A 480 -5.17 0.39 -37.44
N GLU A 481 -5.87 0.95 -36.46
CA GLU A 481 -6.26 2.37 -36.40
C GLU A 481 -5.18 3.26 -35.79
N HIS A 482 -4.45 2.76 -34.77
CA HIS A 482 -3.53 3.56 -33.96
C HIS A 482 -2.11 2.98 -33.94
N ARG A 483 -1.31 3.34 -34.95
CA ARG A 483 0.08 2.89 -35.11
C ARG A 483 0.97 3.15 -33.89
N GLY A 484 0.71 4.22 -33.15
CA GLY A 484 1.46 4.55 -31.93
C GLY A 484 1.33 3.53 -30.80
N LEU A 485 0.28 2.70 -30.82
CA LEU A 485 0.05 1.65 -29.83
C LEU A 485 0.72 0.32 -30.17
N VAL A 486 1.17 0.13 -31.42
CA VAL A 486 1.75 -1.13 -31.88
C VAL A 486 2.92 -1.62 -31.01
N PRO A 487 3.86 -0.76 -30.56
CA PRO A 487 4.89 -1.18 -29.61
C PRO A 487 4.35 -1.63 -28.25
N VAL A 488 3.24 -1.02 -27.78
CA VAL A 488 2.58 -1.39 -26.51
C VAL A 488 1.92 -2.76 -26.63
N ILE A 489 1.27 -3.04 -27.77
CA ILE A 489 0.66 -4.34 -28.08
C ILE A 489 1.76 -5.42 -28.17
N ALA A 490 2.89 -5.10 -28.78
CA ALA A 490 4.04 -6.00 -28.83
C ALA A 490 4.57 -6.34 -27.43
N GLU A 491 4.75 -5.33 -26.58
CA GLU A 491 5.21 -5.52 -25.20
C GLU A 491 4.18 -6.27 -24.34
N PHE A 492 2.90 -5.96 -24.49
CA PHE A 492 1.81 -6.71 -23.86
C PHE A 492 1.86 -8.20 -24.23
N THR A 493 2.04 -8.49 -25.52
CA THR A 493 2.17 -9.88 -26.01
C THR A 493 3.44 -10.54 -25.48
N ASN A 494 4.57 -9.81 -25.42
CA ASN A 494 5.82 -10.31 -24.86
C ASN A 494 5.68 -10.73 -23.40
N ARG A 495 4.96 -9.95 -22.59
CA ARG A 495 4.73 -10.27 -21.18
C ARG A 495 3.95 -11.58 -21.01
N LEU A 496 2.96 -11.83 -21.86
CA LEU A 496 2.22 -13.08 -21.87
C LEU A 496 3.11 -14.25 -22.30
N LEU A 497 3.92 -14.08 -23.34
CA LEU A 497 4.85 -15.10 -23.83
C LEU A 497 5.98 -15.42 -22.84
N ALA A 498 6.43 -14.44 -22.06
CA ALA A 498 7.45 -14.61 -21.04
C ALA A 498 6.94 -15.40 -19.81
N CYS A 499 5.62 -15.54 -19.66
CA CYS A 499 5.01 -16.26 -18.56
C CYS A 499 4.60 -17.68 -18.99
N ASN A 500 5.14 -18.72 -18.36
CA ASN A 500 4.85 -20.11 -18.71
C ASN A 500 3.34 -20.45 -18.64
N SER A 501 2.61 -19.88 -17.66
CA SER A 501 1.17 -20.15 -17.51
C SER A 501 0.29 -19.44 -18.54
N HIS A 502 0.74 -18.30 -19.08
CA HIS A 502 -0.03 -17.47 -20.03
C HIS A 502 0.54 -17.47 -21.44
N ARG A 503 1.61 -18.23 -21.68
CA ARG A 503 2.29 -18.33 -22.98
C ARG A 503 1.33 -18.69 -24.12
N TRP A 504 0.39 -19.60 -23.86
CA TRP A 504 -0.65 -20.00 -24.81
C TRP A 504 -1.52 -18.82 -25.27
N ALA A 505 -1.81 -17.86 -24.39
CA ALA A 505 -2.62 -16.68 -24.70
C ALA A 505 -1.82 -15.73 -25.60
N GLY A 506 -0.53 -15.55 -25.31
CA GLY A 506 0.40 -14.82 -26.18
C GLY A 506 0.54 -15.46 -27.56
N GLU A 507 0.69 -16.77 -27.64
CA GLU A 507 0.75 -17.54 -28.91
C GLU A 507 -0.54 -17.39 -29.72
N ARG A 508 -1.70 -17.50 -29.07
CA ARG A 508 -3.00 -17.34 -29.73
C ARG A 508 -3.22 -15.90 -30.20
N LEU A 509 -2.79 -14.90 -29.44
CA LEU A 509 -2.80 -13.49 -29.85
C LEU A 509 -1.92 -13.25 -31.08
N LEU A 510 -0.69 -13.78 -31.12
CA LEU A 510 0.17 -13.68 -32.30
C LEU A 510 -0.47 -14.31 -33.53
N ARG A 511 -1.12 -15.48 -33.39
CA ARG A 511 -1.86 -16.11 -34.48
C ARG A 511 -3.00 -15.22 -34.99
N THR A 512 -3.74 -14.58 -34.09
CA THR A 512 -4.83 -13.67 -34.48
C THR A 512 -4.30 -12.39 -35.14
N LEU A 513 -3.15 -11.88 -34.72
CA LEU A 513 -2.47 -10.77 -35.40
C LEU A 513 -2.00 -11.19 -36.81
N ASP A 514 -1.46 -12.39 -36.98
CA ASP A 514 -1.14 -12.95 -38.31
C ASP A 514 -2.41 -13.06 -39.19
N GLU A 515 -3.49 -13.58 -38.61
CA GLU A 515 -4.71 -13.89 -39.34
C GLU A 515 -5.50 -12.64 -39.77
N HIS A 516 -5.63 -11.64 -38.88
CA HIS A 516 -6.57 -10.54 -39.03
C HIS A 516 -5.90 -9.16 -39.16
N LEU A 517 -4.70 -8.95 -38.61
CA LEU A 517 -4.00 -7.67 -38.72
C LEU A 517 -3.18 -7.61 -40.02
N LEU A 518 -2.33 -8.61 -40.30
CA LEU A 518 -1.42 -8.57 -41.46
C LEU A 518 -2.13 -8.31 -42.81
N PRO A 519 -3.31 -8.88 -43.11
CA PRO A 519 -4.00 -8.60 -44.36
C PRO A 519 -4.51 -7.16 -44.50
N ARG A 520 -4.68 -6.44 -43.38
CA ARG A 520 -5.14 -5.03 -43.35
C ARG A 520 -3.99 -4.04 -43.54
N LEU A 521 -2.72 -4.48 -43.51
CA LEU A 521 -1.56 -3.59 -43.58
C LEU A 521 -1.13 -3.30 -45.02
N GLU A 522 -0.97 -2.01 -45.33
CA GLU A 522 -0.46 -1.57 -46.63
C GLU A 522 1.08 -1.45 -46.66
N PRO A 523 1.75 -1.92 -47.73
CA PRO A 523 3.20 -1.78 -47.88
C PRO A 523 3.67 -0.33 -48.05
N GLY A 524 4.60 0.11 -47.22
CA GLY A 524 5.24 1.44 -47.31
C GLY A 524 6.09 1.77 -46.08
N TYR A 525 6.60 3.00 -46.00
CA TYR A 525 7.50 3.39 -44.91
C TYR A 525 6.83 3.33 -43.51
N GLN A 526 5.51 3.40 -43.46
CA GLN A 526 4.72 3.35 -42.23
C GLN A 526 4.68 1.94 -41.61
N LEU A 527 5.04 0.90 -42.38
CA LEU A 527 5.09 -0.48 -41.89
C LEU A 527 6.16 -0.70 -40.82
N ALA A 528 7.15 0.20 -40.73
CA ALA A 528 8.24 0.13 -39.75
C ALA A 528 7.75 0.10 -38.29
N SER A 529 6.60 0.72 -37.97
CA SER A 529 6.03 0.67 -36.62
C SER A 529 5.60 -0.73 -36.19
N TYR A 530 5.37 -1.64 -37.14
CA TYR A 530 4.92 -3.02 -36.90
C TYR A 530 6.05 -4.04 -36.84
N TYR A 531 7.29 -3.65 -37.17
CA TYR A 531 8.43 -4.57 -37.12
C TYR A 531 8.66 -5.25 -35.77
N PRO A 532 8.45 -4.59 -34.61
CA PRO A 532 8.51 -5.29 -33.32
C PRO A 532 7.52 -6.45 -33.20
N LEU A 533 6.30 -6.33 -33.78
CA LEU A 533 5.34 -7.44 -33.83
C LEU A 533 5.77 -8.51 -34.82
N PHE A 534 6.29 -8.13 -35.98
CA PHE A 534 6.73 -9.08 -37.02
C PHE A 534 7.88 -9.95 -36.53
N GLU A 535 8.83 -9.35 -35.81
CA GLU A 535 9.92 -10.08 -35.19
C GLU A 535 9.39 -11.13 -34.20
N LYS A 536 8.33 -10.81 -33.45
CA LYS A 536 7.70 -11.74 -32.50
C LYS A 536 6.90 -12.84 -33.17
N ILE A 537 6.20 -12.54 -34.27
CA ILE A 537 5.58 -13.56 -35.12
C ILE A 537 6.65 -14.49 -35.67
N ALA A 538 7.77 -13.96 -36.17
CA ALA A 538 8.90 -14.72 -36.72
C ALA A 538 9.70 -15.52 -35.68
N GLN A 539 9.68 -15.13 -34.41
CA GLN A 539 10.28 -15.89 -33.31
C GLN A 539 9.41 -17.09 -32.88
N ASN A 540 8.11 -17.06 -33.17
CA ASN A 540 7.15 -18.02 -32.63
C ASN A 540 6.91 -19.20 -33.56
N GLU A 541 7.39 -20.39 -33.17
CA GLU A 541 7.31 -21.62 -33.95
C GLU A 541 5.87 -22.07 -34.26
N THR A 542 4.89 -21.68 -33.44
CA THR A 542 3.49 -22.13 -33.56
C THR A 542 2.65 -21.31 -34.54
N VAL A 543 3.14 -20.14 -34.97
CA VAL A 543 2.41 -19.21 -35.83
C VAL A 543 2.80 -19.45 -37.30
N PRO A 544 1.83 -19.54 -38.24
CA PRO A 544 2.13 -19.63 -39.66
C PRO A 544 2.91 -18.40 -40.15
N GLN A 545 3.97 -18.60 -40.93
CA GLN A 545 4.84 -17.50 -41.40
C GLN A 545 4.53 -17.02 -42.82
N LEU A 546 3.69 -17.73 -43.57
CA LEU A 546 3.47 -17.49 -45.00
C LEU A 546 2.96 -16.07 -45.27
N ARG A 547 1.96 -15.60 -44.52
CA ARG A 547 1.36 -14.27 -44.70
C ARG A 547 2.36 -13.15 -44.39
N LEU A 548 3.17 -13.33 -43.34
CA LEU A 548 4.23 -12.41 -43.01
C LEU A 548 5.28 -12.33 -44.14
N ILE A 549 5.71 -13.47 -44.70
CA ILE A 549 6.65 -13.51 -45.82
C ILE A 549 6.06 -12.81 -47.07
N GLU A 550 4.79 -13.04 -47.38
CA GLU A 550 4.10 -12.36 -48.49
C GLU A 550 4.06 -10.84 -48.29
N LEU A 551 3.73 -10.38 -47.08
CA LEU A 551 3.71 -8.95 -46.74
C LEU A 551 5.12 -8.33 -46.85
N LEU A 552 6.14 -9.00 -46.32
CA LEU A 552 7.53 -8.55 -46.42
C LEU A 552 8.04 -8.52 -47.88
N THR A 553 7.59 -9.47 -48.71
CA THR A 553 7.91 -9.47 -50.15
C THR A 553 7.29 -8.26 -50.85
N LYS A 554 6.01 -7.98 -50.59
CA LYS A 554 5.33 -6.77 -51.08
C LYS A 554 6.00 -5.49 -50.58
N GLN A 555 6.49 -5.49 -49.33
CA GLN A 555 7.24 -4.39 -48.75
C GLN A 555 8.54 -4.13 -49.49
N MET A 556 9.35 -5.17 -49.75
CA MET A 556 10.62 -5.01 -50.48
C MET A 556 10.39 -4.41 -51.88
N VAL A 557 9.38 -4.89 -52.61
CA VAL A 557 9.00 -4.31 -53.91
C VAL A 557 8.60 -2.84 -53.78
N SER A 558 7.85 -2.47 -52.74
CA SER A 558 7.44 -1.08 -52.48
C SER A 558 8.63 -0.18 -52.15
N LEU A 559 9.59 -0.66 -51.35
CA LEU A 559 10.81 0.07 -51.00
C LEU A 559 11.71 0.32 -52.21
N THR A 560 11.84 -0.66 -53.12
CA THR A 560 12.56 -0.50 -54.38
C THR A 560 11.89 0.55 -55.27
N LYS A 561 10.56 0.53 -55.39
CA LYS A 561 9.82 1.50 -56.23
C LYS A 561 9.84 2.93 -55.68
N LYS A 562 9.88 3.10 -54.35
CA LYS A 562 9.86 4.40 -53.65
C LYS A 562 11.26 4.92 -53.32
N HIS A 563 12.30 4.27 -53.84
CA HIS A 563 13.68 4.67 -53.64
C HIS A 563 13.98 5.94 -54.43
N SER A 564 14.43 6.97 -53.71
CA SER A 564 14.85 8.27 -54.23
C SER A 564 16.04 8.74 -53.38
N PRO A 565 16.91 9.64 -53.88
CA PRO A 565 18.05 10.14 -53.12
C PRO A 565 17.67 10.70 -51.73
N ASP A 566 16.46 11.26 -51.59
CA ASP A 566 15.97 11.80 -50.32
C ASP A 566 15.42 10.74 -49.35
N THR A 567 15.17 9.51 -49.83
CA THR A 567 14.60 8.40 -49.05
C THR A 567 15.55 7.23 -48.85
N GLU A 568 16.80 7.31 -49.32
CA GLU A 568 17.80 6.23 -49.28
C GLU A 568 17.96 5.62 -47.88
N LEU A 569 18.18 6.46 -46.85
CA LEU A 569 18.35 6.02 -45.47
C LEU A 569 17.11 5.29 -44.91
N LYS A 570 15.90 5.70 -45.33
CA LYS A 570 14.63 5.08 -44.91
C LYS A 570 14.43 3.74 -45.62
N SER A 571 14.74 3.66 -46.91
CA SER A 571 14.69 2.39 -47.66
C SER A 571 15.71 1.41 -47.12
N TRP A 572 16.97 1.84 -46.93
CA TRP A 572 18.04 1.02 -46.37
C TRP A 572 17.66 0.46 -44.99
N SER A 573 17.27 1.33 -44.04
CA SER A 573 16.97 0.89 -42.68
C SER A 573 15.80 -0.11 -42.63
N GLN A 574 14.77 0.07 -43.46
CA GLN A 574 13.66 -0.87 -43.55
C GLN A 574 14.04 -2.17 -44.25
N GLY A 575 14.81 -2.10 -45.34
CA GLY A 575 15.33 -3.29 -46.04
C GLY A 575 16.19 -4.15 -45.11
N SER A 576 17.11 -3.52 -44.38
CA SER A 576 17.93 -4.17 -43.34
C SER A 576 17.09 -4.83 -42.25
N LYS A 577 15.99 -4.18 -41.81
CA LYS A 577 15.07 -4.77 -40.83
C LYS A 577 14.31 -5.97 -41.38
N VAL A 578 13.85 -5.93 -42.64
CA VAL A 578 13.18 -7.08 -43.27
C VAL A 578 14.13 -8.27 -43.37
N VAL A 579 15.37 -8.07 -43.81
CA VAL A 579 16.38 -9.14 -43.84
C VAL A 579 16.71 -9.66 -42.43
N GLY A 580 16.72 -8.76 -41.43
CA GLY A 580 16.80 -9.14 -40.02
C GLY A 580 15.66 -10.08 -39.57
N ILE A 581 14.42 -9.78 -39.95
CA ILE A 581 13.26 -10.65 -39.67
C ILE A 581 13.42 -12.00 -40.39
N CYS A 582 13.89 -12.02 -41.63
CA CYS A 582 14.19 -13.28 -42.34
C CYS A 582 15.24 -14.11 -41.59
N ARG A 583 16.27 -13.47 -41.03
CA ARG A 583 17.28 -14.13 -40.20
C ARG A 583 16.64 -14.72 -38.92
N VAL A 584 15.72 -14.00 -38.28
CA VAL A 584 14.98 -14.52 -37.13
C VAL A 584 14.16 -15.76 -37.51
N MET A 585 13.47 -15.75 -38.66
CA MET A 585 12.74 -16.92 -39.15
C MET A 585 13.65 -18.14 -39.37
N LEU A 586 14.83 -17.93 -39.95
CA LEU A 586 15.84 -18.98 -40.15
C LEU A 586 16.35 -19.59 -38.84
N LYS A 587 16.40 -18.80 -37.76
CA LYS A 587 16.84 -19.25 -36.43
C LYS A 587 15.80 -20.16 -35.77
N HIS A 588 14.53 -19.76 -35.84
CA HIS A 588 13.46 -20.36 -35.03
C HIS A 588 12.63 -21.42 -35.76
N HIS A 589 12.44 -21.35 -37.08
CA HIS A 589 11.55 -22.28 -37.79
C HIS A 589 12.30 -23.40 -38.53
N HIS A 590 11.81 -24.63 -38.42
CA HIS A 590 12.42 -25.82 -39.05
C HIS A 590 11.60 -26.42 -40.21
N SER A 591 10.47 -25.79 -40.55
CA SER A 591 9.53 -26.31 -41.55
C SER A 591 10.02 -26.08 -42.99
N SER A 592 10.02 -27.11 -43.82
CA SER A 592 10.30 -26.99 -45.26
C SER A 592 9.33 -26.07 -45.98
N HIS A 593 8.11 -25.90 -45.44
CA HIS A 593 7.05 -25.09 -46.04
C HIS A 593 7.36 -23.59 -46.06
N ILE A 594 8.24 -23.10 -45.16
CA ILE A 594 8.64 -21.68 -45.15
C ILE A 594 9.84 -21.39 -46.05
N PHE A 595 10.60 -22.42 -46.44
CA PHE A 595 11.86 -22.22 -47.15
C PHE A 595 11.66 -21.68 -48.56
N LEU A 596 10.71 -22.24 -49.33
CA LEU A 596 10.48 -21.79 -50.70
C LEU A 596 10.00 -20.32 -50.76
N PRO A 597 8.99 -19.89 -49.98
CA PRO A 597 8.60 -18.48 -49.90
C PRO A 597 9.76 -17.56 -49.45
N LEU A 598 10.57 -18.01 -48.48
CA LEU A 598 11.69 -17.22 -47.96
C LEU A 598 12.83 -17.08 -48.99
N VAL A 599 13.13 -18.13 -49.75
CA VAL A 599 14.06 -18.08 -50.89
C VAL A 599 13.59 -17.05 -51.91
N HIS A 600 12.30 -17.07 -52.29
CA HIS A 600 11.77 -16.11 -53.26
C HIS A 600 11.92 -14.65 -52.77
N LEU A 601 11.63 -14.38 -51.49
CA LEU A 601 11.84 -13.05 -50.90
C LEU A 601 13.32 -12.63 -50.96
N LEU A 602 14.23 -13.51 -50.57
CA LEU A 602 15.67 -13.23 -50.53
C LEU A 602 16.23 -13.01 -51.94
N VAL A 603 15.87 -13.85 -52.91
CA VAL A 603 16.28 -13.69 -54.32
C VAL A 603 15.77 -12.37 -54.89
N LEU A 604 14.49 -12.05 -54.68
CA LEU A 604 13.92 -10.77 -55.10
C LEU A 604 14.67 -9.58 -54.49
N THR A 605 15.08 -9.69 -53.23
CA THR A 605 15.88 -8.65 -52.55
C THR A 605 17.25 -8.50 -53.21
N ILE A 606 17.91 -9.61 -53.55
CA ILE A 606 19.25 -9.61 -54.19
C ILE A 606 19.20 -9.00 -55.59
N GLU A 607 18.15 -9.29 -56.35
CA GLU A 607 18.01 -8.87 -57.74
C GLU A 607 17.57 -7.41 -57.87
N SER A 608 16.65 -6.96 -57.00
CA SER A 608 15.92 -5.71 -57.23
C SER A 608 16.21 -4.59 -56.23
N PHE A 609 16.72 -4.87 -55.03
CA PHE A 609 16.84 -3.83 -53.98
C PHE A 609 18.01 -2.88 -54.25
N PRO A 610 17.91 -1.55 -54.20
CA PRO A 610 18.97 -0.65 -54.69
C PRO A 610 20.28 -0.70 -53.90
N ASP A 611 20.20 -0.91 -52.58
CA ASP A 611 21.35 -0.87 -51.68
C ASP A 611 22.19 -2.16 -51.69
N LEU A 612 23.53 -2.01 -51.71
CA LEU A 612 24.47 -3.13 -51.76
C LEU A 612 24.55 -3.93 -50.45
N GLU A 613 24.51 -3.27 -49.29
CA GLU A 613 24.62 -3.95 -48.00
C GLU A 613 23.41 -4.86 -47.77
N VAL A 614 22.20 -4.36 -48.06
CA VAL A 614 20.97 -5.16 -47.93
C VAL A 614 20.99 -6.37 -48.86
N ARG A 615 21.48 -6.21 -50.11
CA ARG A 615 21.68 -7.35 -51.04
C ARG A 615 22.67 -8.36 -50.50
N ASP A 616 23.79 -7.92 -49.94
CA ASP A 616 24.82 -8.82 -49.42
C ASP A 616 24.34 -9.60 -48.19
N HIS A 617 23.61 -8.94 -47.29
CA HIS A 617 22.97 -9.63 -46.16
C HIS A 617 21.94 -10.66 -46.64
N ALA A 618 21.15 -10.33 -47.66
CA ALA A 618 20.21 -11.29 -48.27
C ALA A 618 20.94 -12.48 -48.93
N ARG A 619 22.08 -12.26 -49.61
CA ARG A 619 22.94 -13.33 -50.16
C ARG A 619 23.46 -14.25 -49.08
N ILE A 620 23.90 -13.69 -47.96
CA ILE A 620 24.39 -14.47 -46.81
C ILE A 620 23.25 -15.31 -46.24
N CYS A 621 22.07 -14.73 -46.02
CA CYS A 621 20.88 -15.45 -45.58
C CYS A 621 20.47 -16.57 -46.55
N LEU A 622 20.51 -16.32 -47.87
CA LEU A 622 20.18 -17.31 -48.89
C LEU A 622 21.18 -18.47 -48.89
N ARG A 623 22.48 -18.17 -48.83
CA ARG A 623 23.54 -19.20 -48.75
C ARG A 623 23.43 -20.02 -47.48
N MET A 624 23.12 -19.39 -46.35
CA MET A 624 22.88 -20.10 -45.09
C MET A 624 21.71 -21.06 -45.20
N LEU A 625 20.61 -20.63 -45.82
CA LEU A 625 19.41 -21.45 -46.02
C LEU A 625 19.66 -22.62 -46.99
N SER A 626 20.45 -22.44 -48.04
CA SER A 626 20.71 -23.48 -49.05
C SER A 626 21.83 -24.45 -48.69
N CYS A 627 22.84 -24.01 -47.92
CA CYS A 627 24.09 -24.76 -47.74
C CYS A 627 24.32 -25.27 -46.32
N VAL A 628 23.54 -24.83 -45.32
CA VAL A 628 23.74 -25.23 -43.92
C VAL A 628 22.57 -26.08 -43.42
N PRO A 629 22.80 -27.33 -42.98
CA PRO A 629 21.74 -28.14 -42.38
C PRO A 629 21.22 -27.50 -41.09
N GLY A 630 19.90 -27.48 -40.89
CA GLY A 630 19.22 -26.63 -39.91
C GLY A 630 19.74 -26.71 -38.46
N LYS A 631 20.26 -27.86 -38.02
CA LYS A 631 20.88 -27.98 -36.67
C LYS A 631 22.20 -27.20 -36.53
N LYS A 632 23.03 -27.17 -37.59
CA LYS A 632 24.31 -26.42 -37.62
C LYS A 632 24.08 -24.93 -37.82
N LEU A 633 23.03 -24.57 -38.56
CA LEU A 633 22.64 -23.18 -38.80
C LEU A 633 22.37 -22.45 -37.47
N ARG A 634 21.63 -23.08 -36.54
CA ARG A 634 21.36 -22.51 -35.22
C ARG A 634 22.63 -22.25 -34.41
N HIS A 635 23.55 -23.21 -34.34
CA HIS A 635 24.82 -23.04 -33.62
C HIS A 635 25.66 -21.91 -34.20
N LEU A 636 25.72 -21.78 -35.54
CA LEU A 636 26.42 -20.66 -36.19
C LEU A 636 25.76 -19.31 -35.90
N MET A 637 24.44 -19.28 -35.78
CA MET A 637 23.68 -18.07 -35.49
C MET A 637 23.69 -17.69 -34.00
N GLU A 638 23.85 -18.65 -33.09
CA GLU A 638 24.02 -18.44 -31.64
C GLU A 638 25.42 -17.92 -31.30
N VAL A 639 26.47 -18.45 -31.96
CA VAL A 639 27.86 -18.02 -31.74
C VAL A 639 28.11 -16.59 -32.21
N GLY A 640 27.38 -16.12 -33.23
CA GLY A 640 27.49 -14.75 -33.75
C GLY A 640 26.89 -13.64 -32.87
N GLU A 641 26.26 -13.97 -31.73
CA GLU A 641 25.62 -13.00 -30.81
C GLU A 641 26.44 -12.73 -29.52
N GLN A 642 27.60 -13.38 -29.31
CA GLN A 642 28.49 -13.03 -28.19
C GLN A 642 29.28 -11.73 -28.48
N PRO A 643 29.26 -10.71 -27.59
CA PRO A 643 30.11 -9.54 -27.75
C PRO A 643 31.58 -9.95 -27.61
N SER A 644 32.37 -9.61 -28.63
CA SER A 644 33.79 -9.92 -28.82
C SER A 644 34.61 -9.94 -27.52
N GLY A 645 34.81 -11.13 -26.96
CA GLY A 645 35.94 -11.48 -26.10
C GLY A 645 37.01 -12.15 -26.97
N VAL A 646 38.23 -11.64 -26.89
CA VAL A 646 39.40 -11.97 -27.74
C VAL A 646 39.63 -13.49 -27.90
N PRO A 647 39.92 -14.00 -29.12
CA PRO A 647 40.33 -15.39 -29.31
C PRO A 647 41.81 -15.57 -28.94
N SER A 648 42.08 -16.62 -28.17
CA SER A 648 43.43 -17.13 -27.91
C SER A 648 44.00 -17.79 -29.18
N HIS A 649 45.04 -17.20 -29.78
CA HIS A 649 45.97 -17.91 -30.67
C HIS A 649 47.32 -18.09 -29.96
N PRO A 650 48.01 -19.23 -30.18
CA PRO A 650 49.32 -19.49 -29.58
C PRO A 650 50.45 -18.81 -30.37
N ASP A 651 51.52 -18.52 -29.62
CA ASP A 651 52.90 -18.22 -30.01
C ASP A 651 53.26 -16.87 -30.65
N SER A 652 53.77 -15.96 -29.82
CA SER A 652 54.98 -15.18 -30.15
C SER A 652 55.65 -14.66 -28.88
N LEU A 653 56.93 -15.03 -28.71
CA LEU A 653 57.87 -14.56 -27.69
C LEU A 653 58.19 -13.06 -27.86
N PHE A 654 58.65 -12.45 -26.75
CA PHE A 654 59.21 -11.10 -26.56
C PHE A 654 58.27 -10.00 -26.04
N ASP A 655 58.15 -9.96 -24.71
CA ASP A 655 57.89 -8.76 -23.88
C ASP A 655 58.98 -7.68 -24.11
N ILE A 656 58.73 -6.37 -23.98
CA ILE A 656 58.82 -5.57 -22.73
C ILE A 656 58.38 -4.09 -23.01
N PRO A 657 57.92 -3.31 -22.00
CA PRO A 657 56.67 -2.53 -22.09
C PRO A 657 56.75 -1.03 -21.71
N SER A 658 55.56 -0.39 -21.73
CA SER A 658 55.05 0.72 -20.86
C SER A 658 54.64 2.00 -21.64
N PRO A 659 53.71 2.86 -21.13
CA PRO A 659 53.24 3.00 -19.75
C PRO A 659 51.77 2.65 -19.48
N ARG A 660 51.53 2.35 -18.20
CA ARG A 660 50.34 1.76 -17.61
C ARG A 660 49.14 2.75 -17.54
N PRO A 661 47.90 2.23 -17.58
CA PRO A 661 46.72 2.93 -17.11
C PRO A 661 46.77 3.12 -15.58
N ALA A 662 46.08 4.16 -15.10
CA ALA A 662 45.94 4.48 -13.69
C ALA A 662 45.47 3.26 -12.87
N GLN A 663 46.00 3.19 -11.65
CA GLN A 663 46.08 2.04 -10.78
C GLN A 663 44.74 1.38 -10.41
N ASP A 664 44.91 0.07 -10.22
CA ASP A 664 44.03 -0.94 -9.68
C ASP A 664 43.46 -0.57 -8.29
N LEU A 665 42.13 -0.60 -8.15
CA LEU A 665 41.40 -0.47 -6.88
C LEU A 665 41.14 -1.83 -6.20
N LYS A 666 41.86 -2.90 -6.60
CA LYS A 666 41.86 -4.19 -5.87
C LYS A 666 42.70 -4.21 -4.58
N GLY A 667 43.23 -3.07 -4.14
CA GLY A 667 44.11 -2.97 -2.96
C GLY A 667 43.42 -2.67 -1.62
N MET A 668 42.10 -2.58 -1.53
CA MET A 668 41.38 -2.43 -0.25
C MET A 668 40.49 -3.66 -0.02
N PRO A 669 40.94 -4.64 0.79
CA PRO A 669 40.20 -5.89 1.00
C PRO A 669 39.00 -5.77 1.96
N ASP A 670 38.54 -4.58 2.36
CA ASP A 670 37.73 -4.48 3.59
C ASP A 670 36.68 -3.34 3.59
N LEU A 671 35.88 -3.18 2.52
CA LEU A 671 34.70 -2.27 2.57
C LEU A 671 33.36 -2.99 2.37
N ALA A 672 33.35 -4.12 1.66
CA ALA A 672 32.15 -4.98 1.55
C ALA A 672 31.93 -5.86 2.80
N SER A 673 32.94 -6.01 3.65
CA SER A 673 32.89 -6.78 4.91
C SER A 673 32.27 -6.02 6.09
N TYR A 674 32.13 -4.68 6.02
CA TYR A 674 31.58 -3.88 7.14
C TYR A 674 30.10 -3.48 7.00
N ILE A 675 29.40 -3.91 5.95
CA ILE A 675 27.95 -3.67 5.82
C ILE A 675 27.25 -4.99 5.51
N HIS A 676 26.99 -5.75 6.57
CA HIS A 676 26.05 -6.87 6.54
C HIS A 676 24.65 -6.37 6.90
N LEU A 677 23.78 -6.23 5.89
CA LEU A 677 22.34 -6.15 6.07
C LEU A 677 21.71 -7.41 5.49
N GLU A 678 21.60 -8.43 6.34
CA GLU A 678 20.87 -9.64 6.03
C GLU A 678 19.41 -9.48 6.43
N ARG A 679 18.51 -9.83 5.50
CA ARG A 679 17.06 -9.81 5.73
C ARG A 679 16.61 -11.22 6.09
N ILE A 680 16.16 -11.39 7.33
CA ILE A 680 15.86 -12.70 7.94
C ILE A 680 14.55 -13.33 7.43
N VAL A 681 13.76 -12.65 6.56
CA VAL A 681 12.54 -13.24 5.95
C VAL A 681 12.43 -12.87 4.46
N PRO A 682 12.23 -13.85 3.55
CA PRO A 682 12.05 -13.60 2.12
C PRO A 682 10.67 -12.99 1.81
N LEU A 683 10.63 -12.04 0.87
CA LEU A 683 9.38 -11.56 0.27
C LEU A 683 8.84 -12.62 -0.69
N VAL A 684 7.71 -13.23 -0.34
CA VAL A 684 7.07 -14.30 -1.15
C VAL A 684 6.46 -13.79 -2.46
N VAL A 685 6.29 -12.48 -2.71
CA VAL A 685 5.80 -12.02 -4.03
C VAL A 685 6.40 -10.66 -4.40
N LYS A 686 7.34 -10.65 -5.36
CA LYS A 686 8.08 -9.45 -5.80
C LYS A 686 7.47 -8.70 -7.01
N GLN A 687 6.26 -9.03 -7.48
CA GLN A 687 5.73 -8.47 -8.74
C GLN A 687 4.36 -7.79 -8.73
N SER A 688 3.66 -7.66 -7.59
CA SER A 688 2.25 -7.25 -7.67
C SER A 688 1.90 -5.80 -7.31
N TRP A 689 2.81 -4.96 -6.76
CA TRP A 689 2.36 -3.66 -6.21
C TRP A 689 3.35 -2.47 -6.29
N ALA A 690 4.31 -2.46 -7.22
CA ALA A 690 5.09 -1.26 -7.55
C ALA A 690 4.55 -0.60 -8.83
N LEU A 691 4.03 0.63 -8.74
CA LEU A 691 3.73 1.49 -9.90
C LEU A 691 4.98 2.29 -10.32
N THR A 692 6.14 1.64 -10.31
CA THR A 692 7.36 2.16 -10.93
C THR A 692 7.70 1.18 -12.05
N LEU A 693 7.39 1.56 -13.28
CA LEU A 693 7.91 0.85 -14.44
C LEU A 693 9.39 1.22 -14.58
N PRO A 694 10.28 0.26 -14.89
CA PRO A 694 11.62 0.59 -15.35
C PRO A 694 11.51 1.45 -16.62
N ASN A 695 12.32 2.50 -16.69
CA ASN A 695 12.32 3.51 -17.76
C ASN A 695 12.16 2.88 -19.15
N PHE A 696 11.14 3.35 -19.88
CA PHE A 696 11.02 3.15 -21.32
C PHE A 696 12.10 3.98 -22.02
N SER A 697 13.34 3.49 -22.08
CA SER A 697 14.42 4.12 -22.84
C SER A 697 14.84 3.25 -24.01
N VAL A 698 14.50 3.70 -25.22
CA VAL A 698 15.27 3.38 -26.41
C VAL A 698 16.64 4.05 -26.24
N GLN A 699 17.66 3.26 -25.89
CA GLN A 699 19.09 3.55 -25.90
C GLN A 699 19.59 4.90 -25.32
N SER A 700 20.22 4.89 -24.13
CA SER A 700 21.39 5.75 -23.81
C SER A 700 22.17 5.31 -22.55
N LYS A 701 23.48 5.59 -22.55
CA LYS A 701 24.61 5.26 -21.63
C LYS A 701 24.40 5.47 -20.11
N PRO A 702 25.25 4.88 -19.23
CA PRO A 702 25.10 4.96 -17.77
C PRO A 702 25.45 6.33 -17.17
N SER A 703 24.76 6.63 -16.06
CA SER A 703 24.65 7.89 -15.31
C SER A 703 25.89 8.32 -14.52
N GLY A 704 26.19 9.63 -14.56
CA GLY A 704 27.06 10.34 -13.62
C GLY A 704 26.26 11.24 -12.65
N HIS A 705 26.92 11.61 -11.54
CA HIS A 705 26.41 12.24 -10.31
C HIS A 705 25.62 13.56 -10.43
N ILE A 706 24.74 13.78 -9.43
CA ILE A 706 23.93 14.98 -9.15
C ILE A 706 24.81 16.09 -8.54
N LEU A 707 24.69 17.33 -9.03
CA LEU A 707 25.07 18.55 -8.31
C LEU A 707 23.86 19.48 -8.14
N SER A 708 23.80 20.08 -6.95
CA SER A 708 22.79 20.94 -6.36
C SER A 708 22.24 22.07 -7.25
N ILE A 709 20.94 22.35 -7.15
CA ILE A 709 20.29 23.57 -7.66
C ILE A 709 20.43 24.69 -6.61
N GLN A 710 20.77 25.91 -7.05
CA GLN A 710 20.62 27.16 -6.29
C GLN A 710 19.53 28.03 -6.94
N ASP A 711 18.75 28.70 -6.11
CA ASP A 711 17.64 29.61 -6.44
C ASP A 711 18.11 30.98 -6.93
N VAL A 712 17.48 31.55 -7.97
CA VAL A 712 17.40 33.02 -8.18
C VAL A 712 16.07 33.42 -8.85
N SER A 713 15.57 34.57 -8.41
CA SER A 713 14.27 35.23 -8.57
C SER A 713 14.12 36.21 -9.74
N ALA A 714 12.86 36.33 -10.21
CA ALA A 714 12.07 37.54 -10.57
C ALA A 714 12.40 38.53 -11.75
N THR A 715 11.36 38.72 -12.59
CA THR A 715 10.77 39.96 -13.19
C THR A 715 11.24 40.57 -14.56
N PRO A 716 10.36 41.30 -15.31
CA PRO A 716 10.19 41.17 -16.78
C PRO A 716 10.50 42.43 -17.62
N SER A 717 10.54 42.28 -18.96
CA SER A 717 10.30 43.37 -19.93
C SER A 717 9.80 42.85 -21.29
N GLU A 718 8.86 43.59 -21.88
CA GLU A 718 8.22 43.42 -23.19
C GLU A 718 9.12 43.88 -24.35
N GLN A 719 9.05 43.19 -25.51
CA GLN A 719 8.89 43.80 -26.85
C GLN A 719 8.65 42.73 -27.95
N GLU A 720 7.72 43.03 -28.86
CA GLU A 720 7.19 42.14 -29.92
C GLU A 720 8.07 42.03 -31.19
N LYS A 721 7.96 40.82 -31.80
CA LYS A 721 7.82 40.51 -33.26
C LYS A 721 9.05 40.08 -34.10
N PRO A 722 8.87 39.30 -35.20
CA PRO A 722 8.97 37.84 -35.19
C PRO A 722 9.95 37.28 -36.24
N THR A 723 10.67 36.18 -35.93
CA THR A 723 11.42 35.43 -36.97
C THR A 723 11.71 33.99 -36.55
N GLY A 724 11.18 33.02 -37.33
CA GLY A 724 11.67 31.63 -37.53
C GLY A 724 11.74 30.67 -36.32
N PRO A 725 11.26 29.42 -36.41
CA PRO A 725 11.40 28.48 -35.31
C PRO A 725 12.84 27.94 -35.25
N THR A 726 13.69 28.61 -34.48
CA THR A 726 14.93 28.04 -33.96
C THR A 726 14.57 27.26 -32.71
N VAL A 727 14.46 25.94 -32.82
CA VAL A 727 14.24 25.05 -31.67
C VAL A 727 15.57 24.92 -30.92
N GLU A 728 15.81 25.84 -30.00
CA GLU A 728 16.76 25.61 -28.91
C GLU A 728 16.23 24.46 -28.06
N ARG A 729 17.00 23.37 -28.04
CA ARG A 729 16.69 22.13 -27.35
C ARG A 729 16.93 22.34 -25.85
N ILE A 730 15.92 22.85 -25.14
CA ILE A 730 15.89 22.86 -23.67
C ILE A 730 15.93 21.40 -23.22
N GLY A 731 17.05 21.00 -22.60
CA GLY A 731 17.25 19.66 -22.06
C GLY A 731 16.35 19.46 -20.84
N TYR A 732 15.23 18.78 -21.02
CA TYR A 732 14.46 18.26 -19.89
C TYR A 732 15.24 17.11 -19.26
N THR A 733 15.70 17.32 -18.03
CA THR A 733 16.10 16.24 -17.12
C THR A 733 14.92 15.30 -16.92
N GLN A 734 15.12 14.03 -17.25
CA GLN A 734 14.12 12.96 -17.19
C GLN A 734 13.90 12.56 -15.72
N GLU A 735 13.11 13.33 -14.98
CA GLU A 735 12.62 12.91 -13.67
C GLU A 735 11.62 11.75 -13.84
N THR A 736 11.72 10.78 -12.93
CA THR A 736 10.83 9.62 -12.87
C THR A 736 9.42 10.07 -12.49
N LEU A 737 8.54 10.16 -13.49
CA LEU A 737 7.13 10.51 -13.30
C LEU A 737 6.42 9.41 -12.50
N ARG A 738 6.22 9.67 -11.21
CA ARG A 738 5.43 8.85 -10.30
C ARG A 738 3.95 9.01 -10.67
N VAL A 739 3.27 7.89 -10.91
CA VAL A 739 1.83 7.80 -11.27
C VAL A 739 0.89 8.16 -10.09
N MET A 740 1.45 8.68 -9.00
CA MET A 740 0.73 9.11 -7.81
C MET A 740 1.40 10.37 -7.27
N ASP A 741 0.58 11.32 -6.80
CA ASP A 741 1.05 12.31 -5.85
C ASP A 741 1.76 11.59 -4.69
N SER A 742 2.81 12.19 -4.15
CA SER A 742 3.57 11.60 -3.04
C SER A 742 2.64 11.14 -1.90
N LYS A 743 1.55 11.88 -1.67
CA LYS A 743 0.49 11.57 -0.70
C LYS A 743 -0.33 10.32 -1.05
N GLY A 744 -0.75 10.11 -2.30
CA GLY A 744 -1.47 8.89 -2.70
C GLY A 744 -0.60 7.64 -2.60
N ALA A 745 0.70 7.78 -2.88
CA ALA A 745 1.71 6.72 -2.70
C ALA A 745 1.93 6.33 -1.26
N GLU A 746 2.10 7.31 -0.40
CA GLU A 746 2.23 7.12 1.03
C GLU A 746 0.96 6.55 1.64
N THR A 747 -0.22 7.03 1.23
CA THR A 747 -1.51 6.49 1.68
C THR A 747 -1.68 5.04 1.28
N LEU A 748 -1.38 4.67 0.04
CA LEU A 748 -1.42 3.26 -0.38
C LEU A 748 -0.34 2.43 0.32
N GLN A 749 0.81 3.00 0.67
CA GLN A 749 1.85 2.31 1.44
C GLN A 749 1.46 2.08 2.90
N ILE A 750 0.73 3.02 3.52
CA ILE A 750 0.14 2.87 4.84
C ILE A 750 -1.00 1.83 4.78
N LEU A 751 -1.84 1.86 3.74
CA LEU A 751 -2.85 0.81 3.54
C LEU A 751 -2.22 -0.59 3.30
N ARG A 752 -0.99 -0.67 2.76
CA ARG A 752 -0.24 -1.94 2.58
C ARG A 752 0.23 -2.57 3.90
N SER A 753 0.41 -1.80 4.98
CA SER A 753 0.81 -2.35 6.29
C SER A 753 -0.38 -2.97 7.05
N PHE A 754 -1.61 -2.63 6.67
CA PHE A 754 -2.83 -3.20 7.22
C PHE A 754 -3.39 -4.25 6.23
N ARG A 755 -2.79 -5.44 6.20
CA ARG A 755 -3.40 -6.60 5.54
C ARG A 755 -4.63 -7.04 6.34
N PHE A 756 -5.77 -7.15 5.66
CA PHE A 756 -6.91 -7.98 6.05
C PHE A 756 -6.73 -9.40 5.53
#